data_AF-A0A812VYK5-F1
#
_entry.id   AF-A0A812VYK5-F1
#
_cell.length_a   1.000
_cell.length_b   1.000
_cell.length_c   1.000
_cell.angle_alpha   90.00
_cell.angle_beta   90.00
_cell.angle_gamma   90.00
#
_symmetry.space_group_name_H-M   'P 1'
#
loop_
_entity.id
_entity.type
_entity.pdbx_description
1 polymer ?
#
loop_
_entity_poly.entity_id
_entity_poly.type
_entity_poly.pdbx_seq_one_letter_code
_entity_poly.pdbx_strand_id
1 'polypeptide(L)'
;MPAPDRKQLHGEMEAASNLEASEFAEFRDIAIEVPPGLQGVEEGLRQLRQLFEFEIQSITTRLGTVEKQLGISECQNPNFKNTSPDSSAEKVGTVKTEDTSTPVRIEESAWNIVLVLGLEDVGWFDNVFAVLLVLLNLLMQVSFMQILLSEYFMGEPFETSVQSAKDWRTSIAHDSRHLDLAGTSLVSRVCAGDGSLILSTVQATLVGQINDFLGLQATEFAFNFWQPGTLLCMLCILLWSLCVYKELRKIWHSMEAAATLPKARVTDFRDNTIHCLSYSRAFALMITYLIRAGLASVLLVAGILWLARTTSIEELMLNAVALNAILDVDEFLFEGMTPIKIQRAIRSIEPINVRYTRRRSQVESLVHFVAVLATVWSSYLLLLVPLCETMLTVKHELCGGQRDFVVAYSSETQVSWGVRTEDIATVRASYEFSPIERAVMSYKGTPSSLQEDWPQTIHFSDDRRTFDTDVARTMTNLGDTYPFCMETTVLLETGQLHQDPALQPTVETFLRNAATALGRPNATTCAELADLCSSPDARLLRMTCAETCGCTDPESSAWHKVQSQGCSGICLAEATAKLQTAECEDDVVNHTGWQSFWHGYEGAIIGHYGDRVTTTQFFGWIGSIAQDFLTYGCPILQILPTEILTGVSWCDGHPQLFRPLASMCPIQCGCRDGRAPTLPNGLRSYCPNSCSNSTLADVP
;
A
#
# COMPACT_ATOMS: atom_id res chain seq x y z
N MET A 1 42.18 -0.06 -35.70
CA MET A 1 41.32 -0.75 -34.72
C MET A 1 39.89 -0.57 -35.19
N PRO A 2 39.19 -1.63 -35.62
CA PRO A 2 37.82 -1.52 -36.10
C PRO A 2 36.83 -1.56 -34.92
N ALA A 3 35.72 -0.83 -35.06
CA ALA A 3 34.60 -0.79 -34.12
C ALA A 3 33.80 -2.10 -34.16
N PRO A 4 33.17 -2.53 -33.04
CA PRO A 4 32.35 -3.73 -33.04
C PRO A 4 30.92 -3.45 -33.53
N ASP A 5 30.36 -4.47 -34.17
CA ASP A 5 29.06 -4.53 -34.83
C ASP A 5 27.87 -4.37 -33.87
N ARG A 6 26.98 -3.43 -34.19
CA ARG A 6 25.76 -3.10 -33.42
C ARG A 6 24.56 -4.01 -33.75
N LYS A 7 24.77 -5.21 -34.28
CA LYS A 7 23.69 -6.10 -34.75
C LYS A 7 23.42 -7.33 -33.87
N GLN A 8 24.18 -7.54 -32.80
CA GLN A 8 24.01 -8.72 -31.94
C GLN A 8 23.21 -8.47 -30.65
N LEU A 9 22.91 -7.21 -30.29
CA LEU A 9 22.20 -6.90 -29.04
C LEU A 9 20.67 -6.86 -29.14
N HIS A 10 20.09 -6.98 -30.34
CA HIS A 10 18.63 -6.99 -30.50
C HIS A 10 18.01 -8.40 -30.48
N GLY A 11 18.80 -9.46 -30.68
CA GLY A 11 18.30 -10.83 -30.72
C GLY A 11 18.09 -11.48 -29.35
N GLU A 12 18.74 -10.99 -28.29
CA GLU A 12 18.62 -11.58 -26.94
C GLU A 12 17.50 -10.94 -26.09
N MET A 13 17.01 -9.75 -26.47
CA MET A 13 15.91 -9.08 -25.75
C MET A 13 14.51 -9.54 -26.21
N GLU A 14 14.38 -10.02 -27.45
CA GLU A 14 13.13 -10.62 -27.95
C GLU A 14 12.91 -12.07 -27.46
N ALA A 15 13.98 -12.80 -27.10
CA ALA A 15 13.87 -14.17 -26.59
C ALA A 15 13.41 -14.22 -25.11
N ALA A 16 13.69 -13.19 -24.31
CA ALA A 16 13.24 -13.10 -22.92
C ALA A 16 11.75 -12.70 -22.81
N SER A 17 11.24 -11.84 -23.71
CA SER A 17 9.82 -11.44 -23.67
C SER A 17 8.84 -12.51 -24.18
N ASN A 18 9.33 -13.46 -25.01
CA ASN A 18 8.51 -14.53 -25.55
C ASN A 18 8.40 -15.77 -24.65
N LEU A 19 9.18 -15.85 -23.56
CA LEU A 19 9.03 -16.91 -22.55
C LEU A 19 8.00 -16.52 -21.47
N GLU A 20 7.90 -15.24 -21.10
CA GLU A 20 6.88 -14.75 -20.14
C GLU A 20 5.48 -14.62 -20.75
N ALA A 21 5.36 -14.53 -22.07
CA ALA A 21 4.06 -14.47 -22.76
C ALA A 21 3.35 -15.84 -22.88
N SER A 22 4.03 -16.96 -22.60
CA SER A 22 3.48 -18.31 -22.75
C SER A 22 2.88 -18.89 -21.45
N GLU A 23 3.18 -18.34 -20.27
CA GLU A 23 2.61 -18.82 -18.99
C GLU A 23 1.35 -18.05 -18.53
N PHE A 24 1.00 -16.95 -19.21
CA PHE A 24 -0.20 -16.15 -18.89
C PHE A 24 -1.45 -16.49 -19.72
N ALA A 25 -1.40 -17.53 -20.55
CA ALA A 25 -2.47 -17.84 -21.51
C ALA A 25 -3.53 -18.86 -21.04
N GLU A 26 -3.51 -19.32 -19.78
CA GLU A 26 -4.44 -20.36 -19.29
C GLU A 26 -5.46 -19.88 -18.23
N PHE A 27 -5.79 -18.59 -18.18
CA PHE A 27 -6.93 -18.09 -17.39
C PHE A 27 -7.79 -17.06 -18.16
N ARG A 28 -8.67 -17.59 -19.02
CA ARG A 28 -9.92 -17.00 -19.52
C ARG A 28 -10.94 -18.14 -19.54
N ASP A 29 -12.19 -18.07 -19.12
CA ASP A 29 -13.09 -17.02 -18.68
C ASP A 29 -14.09 -17.69 -17.71
N ILE A 30 -14.38 -17.08 -16.56
CA ILE A 30 -15.70 -17.25 -15.91
C ILE A 30 -16.30 -15.84 -15.85
N ALA A 31 -17.01 -15.49 -16.91
CA ALA A 31 -17.85 -14.30 -16.92
C ALA A 31 -19.02 -14.52 -15.95
N ILE A 32 -19.02 -13.80 -14.83
CA ILE A 32 -20.20 -13.64 -13.99
C ILE A 32 -20.89 -12.36 -14.45
N GLU A 33 -21.95 -12.49 -15.24
CA GLU A 33 -22.89 -11.39 -15.48
C GLU A 33 -23.59 -11.03 -14.16
N VAL A 34 -23.36 -9.81 -13.68
CA VAL A 34 -24.06 -9.27 -12.50
C VAL A 34 -25.26 -8.46 -13.00
N PRO A 35 -26.51 -8.85 -12.69
CA PRO A 35 -27.69 -8.09 -13.07
C PRO A 35 -27.89 -6.88 -12.14
N PRO A 36 -28.55 -5.79 -12.60
CA PRO A 36 -28.70 -4.57 -11.83
C PRO A 36 -29.83 -4.71 -10.82
N GLY A 37 -29.50 -4.67 -9.52
CA GLY A 37 -30.49 -4.61 -8.45
C GLY A 37 -29.91 -4.83 -7.06
N LEU A 38 -29.45 -3.75 -6.41
CA LEU A 38 -28.91 -3.79 -5.04
C LEU A 38 -29.94 -4.23 -3.97
N GLN A 39 -31.24 -4.35 -4.31
CA GLN A 39 -32.27 -4.88 -3.41
C GLN A 39 -32.37 -6.42 -3.41
N GLY A 40 -31.90 -7.11 -4.47
CA GLY A 40 -31.98 -8.56 -4.56
C GLY A 40 -30.90 -9.31 -3.77
N VAL A 41 -29.72 -8.69 -3.62
CA VAL A 41 -28.58 -9.30 -2.90
C VAL A 41 -28.84 -9.33 -1.39
N GLU A 42 -29.46 -8.29 -0.85
CA GLU A 42 -29.80 -8.24 0.59
C GLU A 42 -30.90 -9.26 0.94
N GLU A 43 -31.87 -9.45 0.06
CA GLU A 43 -32.92 -10.47 0.25
C GLU A 43 -32.36 -11.89 0.07
N GLY A 44 -31.43 -12.09 -0.87
CA GLY A 44 -30.69 -13.34 -1.02
C GLY A 44 -29.84 -13.69 0.20
N LEU A 45 -29.16 -12.71 0.80
CA LEU A 45 -28.41 -12.86 2.04
C LEU A 45 -29.33 -13.17 3.24
N ARG A 46 -30.53 -12.58 3.31
CA ARG A 46 -31.53 -12.92 4.34
C ARG A 46 -32.03 -14.36 4.19
N GLN A 47 -32.33 -14.80 2.97
CA GLN A 47 -32.74 -16.19 2.71
C GLN A 47 -31.63 -17.18 3.04
N LEU A 48 -30.37 -16.89 2.68
CA LEU A 48 -29.21 -17.71 3.04
C LEU A 48 -29.02 -17.81 4.55
N ARG A 49 -29.20 -16.70 5.28
CA ARG A 49 -29.12 -16.68 6.75
C ARG A 49 -30.20 -17.55 7.38
N GLN A 50 -31.44 -17.45 6.91
CA GLN A 50 -32.55 -18.26 7.41
C GLN A 50 -32.35 -19.75 7.13
N LEU A 51 -31.80 -20.10 5.97
CA LEU A 51 -31.50 -21.48 5.60
C LEU A 51 -30.38 -22.07 6.48
N PHE A 52 -29.37 -21.27 6.80
CA PHE A 52 -28.31 -21.64 7.74
C PHE A 52 -28.84 -21.84 9.17
N GLU A 53 -29.69 -20.95 9.66
CA GLU A 53 -30.31 -21.08 10.99
C GLU A 53 -31.19 -22.33 11.09
N PHE A 54 -31.92 -22.68 10.02
CA PHE A 54 -32.72 -23.89 9.95
C PHE A 54 -31.87 -25.16 9.95
N GLU A 55 -30.78 -25.21 9.17
CA GLU A 55 -29.81 -26.31 9.15
C GLU A 55 -29.17 -26.53 10.54
N ILE A 56 -28.76 -25.43 11.21
CA ILE A 56 -28.19 -25.52 12.56
C ILE A 56 -29.22 -26.07 13.57
N GLN A 57 -30.46 -25.60 13.53
CA GLN A 57 -31.51 -26.12 14.41
C GLN A 57 -31.81 -27.61 14.14
N SER A 58 -31.81 -28.03 12.87
CA SER A 58 -31.97 -29.42 12.45
C SER A 58 -30.82 -30.31 12.97
N ILE A 59 -29.57 -29.85 12.85
CA ILE A 59 -28.41 -30.57 13.38
C ILE A 59 -28.46 -30.64 14.91
N THR A 60 -28.86 -29.56 15.58
CA THR A 60 -28.96 -29.51 17.05
C THR A 60 -30.05 -30.44 17.58
N THR A 61 -31.19 -30.53 16.90
CA THR A 61 -32.25 -31.50 17.23
C THR A 61 -31.84 -32.93 16.94
N ARG A 62 -31.12 -33.19 15.84
CA ARG A 62 -30.54 -34.52 15.55
C ARG A 62 -29.53 -34.93 16.62
N LEU A 63 -28.67 -34.00 17.09
CA LEU A 63 -27.76 -34.26 18.21
C LEU A 63 -28.51 -34.56 19.51
N GLY A 64 -29.54 -33.79 19.86
CA GLY A 64 -30.35 -34.06 21.06
C GLY A 64 -31.10 -35.40 20.99
N THR A 65 -31.45 -35.86 19.78
CA THR A 65 -32.07 -37.18 19.59
C THR A 65 -31.04 -38.31 19.76
N VAL A 66 -29.81 -38.10 19.30
CA VAL A 66 -28.67 -39.02 19.49
C VAL A 66 -28.26 -39.09 20.97
N GLU A 67 -28.27 -37.96 21.68
CA GLU A 67 -27.99 -37.89 23.11
C GLU A 67 -29.05 -38.66 23.93
N LYS A 68 -30.32 -38.58 23.52
CA LYS A 68 -31.42 -39.38 24.11
C LYS A 68 -31.31 -40.87 23.81
N GLN A 69 -30.78 -41.25 22.64
CA GLN A 69 -30.53 -42.65 22.28
C GLN A 69 -29.30 -43.23 22.98
N LEU A 70 -28.34 -42.39 23.40
CA LEU A 70 -27.14 -42.82 24.13
C LEU A 70 -27.33 -42.97 25.63
N GLY A 71 -28.54 -42.72 26.17
CA GLY A 71 -28.92 -43.16 27.51
C GLY A 71 -28.00 -42.65 28.63
N ILE A 72 -27.58 -41.38 28.57
CA ILE A 72 -26.90 -40.73 29.69
C ILE A 72 -27.96 -40.43 30.76
N SER A 73 -28.25 -41.43 31.58
CA SER A 73 -29.09 -41.28 32.77
C SER A 73 -28.43 -40.32 33.75
N GLU A 74 -29.15 -39.22 33.97
CA GLU A 74 -29.08 -38.32 35.10
C GLU A 74 -28.94 -39.12 36.42
N CYS A 75 -27.78 -39.07 37.08
CA CYS A 75 -27.63 -39.64 38.41
C CYS A 75 -28.42 -38.80 39.42
N GLN A 76 -29.65 -39.23 39.70
CA GLN A 76 -30.42 -38.78 40.85
C GLN A 76 -29.72 -39.13 42.16
N ASN A 77 -29.58 -38.11 42.99
CA ASN A 77 -29.10 -38.13 44.36
C ASN A 77 -30.15 -38.77 45.30
N PRO A 78 -29.85 -39.85 46.05
CA PRO A 78 -30.74 -40.32 47.10
C PRO A 78 -30.30 -39.81 48.48
N ASN A 79 -31.13 -38.92 49.00
CA ASN A 79 -31.48 -38.70 50.41
C ASN A 79 -30.58 -39.29 51.52
N PHE A 80 -29.98 -38.32 52.20
CA PHE A 80 -29.71 -38.23 53.62
C PHE A 80 -30.78 -38.91 54.51
N LYS A 81 -30.36 -39.89 55.34
CA LYS A 81 -31.07 -40.27 56.56
C LYS A 81 -30.08 -40.65 57.67
N ASN A 82 -30.13 -39.88 58.74
CA ASN A 82 -29.42 -40.08 60.00
C ASN A 82 -29.89 -41.34 60.71
N THR A 83 -28.96 -42.21 61.11
CA THR A 83 -29.06 -42.93 62.39
C THR A 83 -27.68 -43.39 62.86
N SER A 84 -27.35 -43.07 64.11
CA SER A 84 -26.23 -43.54 64.93
C SER A 84 -26.80 -44.43 66.04
N PRO A 85 -26.02 -45.07 66.93
CA PRO A 85 -24.74 -45.78 66.81
C PRO A 85 -24.91 -47.26 67.20
N ASP A 86 -23.98 -48.15 66.82
CA ASP A 86 -23.53 -49.15 67.80
C ASP A 86 -22.21 -49.86 67.42
N SER A 87 -21.56 -50.32 68.48
CA SER A 87 -20.19 -50.81 68.59
C SER A 87 -19.77 -51.91 67.63
N SER A 88 -18.50 -51.89 67.21
CA SER A 88 -17.48 -52.85 67.68
C SER A 88 -16.17 -52.67 66.93
N ALA A 89 -15.07 -52.75 67.68
CA ALA A 89 -13.71 -52.58 67.21
C ALA A 89 -13.33 -53.72 66.27
N GLU A 90 -12.94 -53.40 65.04
CA GLU A 90 -12.25 -54.33 64.15
C GLU A 90 -11.02 -53.66 63.53
N LYS A 91 -9.96 -54.45 63.49
CA LYS A 91 -8.55 -54.08 63.33
C LYS A 91 -8.29 -53.33 62.03
N VAL A 92 -7.44 -52.31 62.16
CA VAL A 92 -6.67 -51.68 61.07
C VAL A 92 -5.89 -52.77 60.32
N GLY A 93 -6.46 -53.21 59.20
CA GLY A 93 -5.76 -53.92 58.16
C GLY A 93 -5.08 -52.89 57.25
N THR A 94 -3.75 -52.89 57.23
CA THR A 94 -2.95 -52.24 56.18
C THR A 94 -3.48 -52.65 54.81
N VAL A 95 -4.15 -51.72 54.14
CA VAL A 95 -4.53 -51.84 52.73
C VAL A 95 -3.22 -51.93 51.94
N LYS A 96 -2.88 -53.14 51.51
CA LYS A 96 -1.92 -53.34 50.42
C LYS A 96 -2.49 -52.59 49.22
N THR A 97 -1.78 -51.58 48.74
CA THR A 97 -2.01 -50.99 47.42
C THR A 97 -2.00 -52.13 46.39
N GLU A 98 -3.17 -52.48 45.88
CA GLU A 98 -3.30 -53.32 44.68
C GLU A 98 -2.58 -52.60 43.55
N ASP A 99 -1.48 -53.20 43.07
CA ASP A 99 -0.78 -52.80 41.86
C ASP A 99 -1.74 -52.99 40.68
N THR A 100 -2.44 -51.93 40.29
CA THR A 100 -3.36 -51.96 39.14
C THR A 100 -2.53 -51.98 37.86
N SER A 101 -2.46 -53.12 37.17
CA SER A 101 -1.83 -53.23 35.85
C SER A 101 -2.71 -52.55 34.81
N THR A 102 -2.15 -51.60 34.05
CA THR A 102 -2.87 -50.91 32.97
C THR A 102 -2.56 -51.57 31.62
N PRO A 103 -3.58 -52.00 30.84
CA PRO A 103 -3.36 -52.57 29.51
C PRO A 103 -2.95 -51.49 28.50
N VAL A 104 -1.79 -51.63 27.89
CA VAL A 104 -1.29 -50.75 26.81
C VAL A 104 -1.53 -51.45 25.46
N ARG A 105 -2.39 -50.89 24.61
CA ARG A 105 -2.61 -51.38 23.24
C ARG A 105 -1.51 -50.87 22.32
N ILE A 106 -1.06 -51.74 21.41
CA ILE A 106 -0.14 -51.35 20.34
C ILE A 106 -0.91 -50.54 19.32
N GLU A 107 -0.35 -49.40 18.93
CA GLU A 107 -0.99 -48.44 18.04
C GLU A 107 -0.95 -48.89 16.57
N GLU A 108 -1.95 -48.46 15.80
CA GLU A 108 -2.04 -48.64 14.35
C GLU A 108 -1.12 -47.62 13.65
N SER A 109 0.16 -47.96 13.53
CA SER A 109 1.17 -47.10 12.90
C SER A 109 2.13 -47.93 12.07
N ALA A 110 2.61 -47.35 10.96
CA ALA A 110 3.60 -47.97 10.08
C ALA A 110 4.86 -48.41 10.84
N TRP A 111 5.23 -47.70 11.91
CA TRP A 111 6.37 -48.03 12.76
C TRP A 111 6.23 -49.37 13.50
N ASN A 112 5.00 -49.82 13.75
CA ASN A 112 4.71 -51.08 14.45
C ASN A 112 4.68 -52.30 13.50
N ILE A 113 4.77 -52.12 12.18
CA ILE A 113 4.84 -53.22 11.21
C ILE A 113 6.02 -54.16 11.48
N VAL A 114 7.14 -53.61 11.96
CA VAL A 114 8.36 -54.38 12.30
C VAL A 114 8.08 -55.44 13.39
N LEU A 115 7.04 -55.25 14.21
CA LEU A 115 6.66 -56.19 15.26
C LEU A 115 6.10 -57.49 14.68
N VAL A 116 5.27 -57.39 13.64
CA VAL A 116 4.52 -58.51 13.04
C VAL A 116 5.24 -59.13 11.84
N LEU A 117 6.26 -58.44 11.32
CA LEU A 117 6.99 -58.87 10.12
C LEU A 117 7.56 -60.29 10.26
N GLY A 118 7.07 -61.21 9.42
CA GLY A 118 7.46 -62.62 9.42
C GLY A 118 6.99 -63.43 10.63
N LEU A 119 5.89 -63.03 11.29
CA LEU A 119 5.22 -63.81 12.35
C LEU A 119 3.96 -64.55 11.87
N GLU A 120 3.21 -63.97 10.95
CA GLU A 120 2.07 -64.63 10.32
C GLU A 120 2.48 -65.32 9.01
N ASP A 121 1.67 -66.30 8.57
CA ASP A 121 1.71 -66.92 7.23
C ASP A 121 1.25 -65.91 6.14
N VAL A 122 1.90 -64.76 6.10
CA VAL A 122 1.71 -63.72 5.10
C VAL A 122 2.59 -64.06 3.90
N GLY A 123 2.09 -63.80 2.68
CA GLY A 123 2.85 -64.08 1.46
C GLY A 123 4.15 -63.29 1.43
N TRP A 124 5.17 -63.81 0.73
CA TRP A 124 6.47 -63.13 0.62
C TRP A 124 6.35 -61.69 0.07
N PHE A 125 5.38 -61.47 -0.82
CA PHE A 125 5.10 -60.17 -1.45
C PHE A 125 4.59 -59.16 -0.43
N ASP A 126 3.64 -59.56 0.42
CA ASP A 126 3.09 -58.69 1.47
C ASP A 126 4.19 -58.29 2.48
N ASN A 127 5.12 -59.19 2.79
CA ASN A 127 6.28 -58.89 3.64
C ASN A 127 7.25 -57.89 2.99
N VAL A 128 7.57 -58.06 1.70
CA VAL A 128 8.41 -57.10 0.95
C VAL A 128 7.73 -55.73 0.89
N PHE A 129 6.43 -55.71 0.60
CA PHE A 129 5.64 -54.49 0.54
C PHE A 129 5.56 -53.79 1.90
N ALA A 130 5.40 -54.52 2.99
CA ALA A 130 5.42 -53.98 4.35
C ALA A 130 6.76 -53.31 4.70
N VAL A 131 7.89 -53.88 4.28
CA VAL A 131 9.21 -53.25 4.45
C VAL A 131 9.32 -51.97 3.61
N LEU A 132 8.84 -51.99 2.36
CA LEU A 132 8.80 -50.80 1.51
C LEU A 132 7.93 -49.69 2.11
N LEU A 133 6.82 -50.03 2.77
CA LEU A 133 5.96 -49.06 3.46
C LEU A 133 6.65 -48.39 4.65
N VAL A 134 7.41 -49.14 5.46
CA VAL A 134 8.20 -48.56 6.57
C VAL A 134 9.27 -47.61 6.02
N LEU A 135 9.94 -47.99 4.92
CA LEU A 135 10.94 -47.13 4.27
C LEU A 135 10.31 -45.89 3.64
N LEU A 136 9.14 -46.03 3.00
CA LEU A 136 8.39 -44.91 2.44
C LEU A 136 7.94 -43.93 3.52
N ASN A 137 7.45 -44.45 4.65
CA ASN A 137 7.08 -43.63 5.80
C ASN A 137 8.28 -42.82 6.34
N LEU A 138 9.42 -43.48 6.53
CA LEU A 138 10.66 -42.80 6.94
C LEU A 138 11.06 -41.74 5.91
N LEU A 139 11.02 -42.06 4.62
CA LEU A 139 11.36 -41.13 3.54
C LEU A 139 10.44 -39.90 3.57
N MET A 140 9.12 -40.09 3.67
CA MET A 140 8.15 -38.99 3.70
C MET A 140 8.35 -38.09 4.91
N GLN A 141 8.46 -38.65 6.12
CA GLN A 141 8.68 -37.86 7.33
C GLN A 141 10.00 -37.08 7.26
N VAL A 142 11.10 -37.71 6.82
CA VAL A 142 12.40 -37.04 6.59
C VAL A 142 12.27 -35.91 5.56
N SER A 143 11.55 -36.14 4.46
CA SER A 143 11.36 -35.15 3.41
C SER A 143 10.58 -33.95 3.93
N PHE A 144 9.49 -34.16 4.67
CA PHE A 144 8.73 -33.07 5.28
C PHE A 144 9.57 -32.24 6.26
N MET A 145 10.36 -32.87 7.13
CA MET A 145 11.24 -32.11 8.03
C MET A 145 12.31 -31.33 7.27
N GLN A 146 12.88 -31.89 6.21
CA GLN A 146 13.85 -31.18 5.36
C GLN A 146 13.22 -29.97 4.67
N ILE A 147 11.99 -30.10 4.15
CA ILE A 147 11.24 -29.01 3.53
C ILE A 147 10.95 -27.92 4.56
N LEU A 148 10.42 -28.29 5.74
CA LEU A 148 10.09 -27.32 6.79
C LEU A 148 11.31 -26.56 7.34
N LEU A 149 12.48 -27.19 7.35
CA LEU A 149 13.74 -26.55 7.79
C LEU A 149 14.51 -25.87 6.66
N SER A 150 14.02 -25.93 5.42
CA SER A 150 14.68 -25.29 4.29
C SER A 150 14.51 -23.77 4.32
N GLU A 151 15.55 -23.04 3.93
CA GLU A 151 15.50 -21.58 3.81
C GLU A 151 14.45 -21.13 2.78
N TYR A 152 14.27 -21.91 1.70
CA TYR A 152 13.27 -21.63 0.68
C TYR A 152 11.84 -21.61 1.24
N PHE A 153 11.53 -22.54 2.15
CA PHE A 153 10.20 -22.62 2.75
C PHE A 153 10.02 -21.65 3.92
N MET A 154 11.04 -21.47 4.76
CA MET A 154 10.97 -20.56 5.91
C MET A 154 11.14 -19.07 5.55
N GLY A 155 11.54 -18.77 4.31
CA GLY A 155 11.77 -17.42 3.82
C GLY A 155 12.97 -16.71 4.45
N GLU A 156 13.24 -15.50 3.95
CA GLU A 156 14.26 -14.61 4.49
C GLU A 156 13.92 -14.16 5.92
N PRO A 157 14.92 -13.96 6.79
CA PRO A 157 14.68 -13.46 8.13
C PRO A 157 14.09 -12.06 8.08
N PHE A 158 13.12 -11.80 8.96
CA PHE A 158 12.33 -10.56 8.94
C PHE A 158 13.19 -9.30 9.19
N GLU A 159 14.38 -9.45 9.78
CA GLU A 159 15.37 -8.39 9.95
C GLU A 159 15.80 -7.75 8.61
N THR A 160 15.80 -8.50 7.51
CA THR A 160 16.12 -7.97 6.17
C THR A 160 15.09 -6.93 5.70
N SER A 161 13.84 -7.05 6.16
CA SER A 161 12.76 -6.10 5.89
C SER A 161 13.05 -4.71 6.46
N VAL A 162 13.88 -4.60 7.51
CA VAL A 162 14.30 -3.30 8.07
C VAL A 162 15.12 -2.52 7.05
N GLN A 163 16.06 -3.17 6.36
CA GLN A 163 16.87 -2.50 5.35
C GLN A 163 16.03 -2.15 4.12
N SER A 164 15.18 -3.06 3.67
CA SER A 164 14.23 -2.81 2.58
C SER A 164 13.32 -1.61 2.88
N ALA A 165 12.82 -1.51 4.12
CA ALA A 165 12.05 -0.36 4.59
C ALA A 165 12.83 0.95 4.51
N LYS A 166 14.09 0.96 4.98
CA LYS A 166 14.99 2.14 4.91
C LYS A 166 15.27 2.57 3.47
N ASP A 167 15.60 1.61 2.62
CA ASP A 167 15.92 1.87 1.22
C ASP A 167 14.71 2.45 0.51
N TRP A 168 13.53 1.85 0.70
CA TRP A 168 12.27 2.38 0.17
C TRP A 168 11.97 3.79 0.70
N ARG A 169 12.12 4.01 2.01
CA ARG A 169 11.82 5.29 2.68
C ARG A 169 12.65 6.44 2.10
N THR A 170 13.91 6.17 1.79
CA THR A 170 14.88 7.18 1.33
C THR A 170 14.91 7.37 -0.18
N SER A 171 14.58 6.32 -0.95
CA SER A 171 14.68 6.35 -2.42
C SER A 171 13.37 6.64 -3.13
N ILE A 172 12.24 6.11 -2.66
CA ILE A 172 10.96 6.13 -3.38
C ILE A 172 9.90 6.92 -2.61
N ALA A 173 9.81 6.72 -1.30
CA ALA A 173 8.67 7.17 -0.50
C ALA A 173 8.47 8.71 -0.47
N HIS A 174 9.54 9.46 -0.74
CA HIS A 174 9.56 10.92 -0.81
C HIS A 174 9.86 11.47 -2.20
N ASP A 175 9.95 10.65 -3.26
CA ASP A 175 10.17 11.16 -4.61
C ASP A 175 8.93 11.95 -5.09
N SER A 176 9.14 13.18 -5.57
CA SER A 176 8.07 14.03 -6.10
C SER A 176 7.31 13.40 -7.27
N ARG A 177 7.91 12.45 -7.98
CA ARG A 177 7.26 11.69 -9.08
C ARG A 177 6.08 10.84 -8.61
N HIS A 178 6.01 10.55 -7.32
CA HIS A 178 4.96 9.73 -6.70
C HIS A 178 4.01 10.56 -5.83
N LEU A 179 4.02 11.88 -5.98
CA LEU A 179 3.01 12.75 -5.43
C LEU A 179 1.65 12.45 -6.08
N ASP A 180 0.59 12.35 -5.30
CA ASP A 180 -0.75 12.16 -5.85
C ASP A 180 -1.36 13.49 -6.34
N LEU A 181 -2.56 13.39 -6.94
CA LEU A 181 -3.29 14.55 -7.45
C LEU A 181 -3.77 15.50 -6.34
N ALA A 182 -3.92 14.99 -5.12
CA ALA A 182 -4.33 15.76 -3.96
C ALA A 182 -3.14 16.41 -3.21
N GLY A 183 -1.92 16.26 -3.72
CA GLY A 183 -0.72 16.84 -3.14
C GLY A 183 -0.24 16.16 -1.86
N THR A 184 -0.57 14.88 -1.64
CA THR A 184 -0.10 14.04 -0.53
C THR A 184 1.08 13.15 -0.97
N SER A 185 2.01 12.90 -0.04
CA SER A 185 3.18 12.07 -0.30
C SER A 185 2.84 10.58 -0.31
N LEU A 186 3.62 9.78 -1.06
CA LEU A 186 3.44 8.33 -1.13
C LEU A 186 3.56 7.66 0.25
N VAL A 187 4.49 8.12 1.09
CA VAL A 187 4.62 7.62 2.45
C VAL A 187 3.37 7.89 3.29
N SER A 188 2.80 9.09 3.24
CA SER A 188 1.61 9.42 4.04
C SER A 188 0.43 8.53 3.64
N ARG A 189 0.29 8.21 2.35
CA ARG A 189 -0.72 7.27 1.83
C ARG A 189 -0.48 5.83 2.28
N VAL A 190 0.75 5.32 2.17
CA VAL A 190 1.13 3.96 2.61
C VAL A 190 0.85 3.78 4.11
N CYS A 191 1.28 4.72 4.93
CA CYS A 191 1.12 4.65 6.38
C CYS A 191 -0.33 4.89 6.84
N ALA A 192 -1.17 5.49 6.01
CA ALA A 192 -2.60 5.67 6.25
C ALA A 192 -3.46 4.52 5.70
N GLY A 193 -2.83 3.45 5.16
CA GLY A 193 -3.53 2.29 4.62
C GLY A 193 -4.40 2.62 3.41
N ASP A 194 -3.95 3.51 2.52
CA ASP A 194 -4.71 3.87 1.32
C ASP A 194 -4.82 2.68 0.34
N GLY A 195 -6.05 2.17 0.16
CA GLY A 195 -6.34 1.07 -0.76
C GLY A 195 -6.29 1.42 -2.25
N SER A 196 -6.15 2.70 -2.60
CA SER A 196 -6.03 3.16 -4.00
C SER A 196 -4.60 3.20 -4.53
N LEU A 197 -3.64 2.69 -3.75
CA LEU A 197 -2.22 2.65 -4.12
C LEU A 197 -1.96 1.63 -5.23
N ILE A 198 -1.46 2.11 -6.36
CA ILE A 198 -0.94 1.27 -7.46
C ILE A 198 0.52 0.89 -7.21
N LEU A 199 1.29 1.78 -6.54
CA LEU A 199 2.70 1.60 -6.21
C LEU A 199 2.86 1.43 -4.69
N SER A 200 3.89 0.68 -4.28
CA SER A 200 4.19 0.40 -2.86
C SER A 200 3.08 -0.34 -2.12
N THR A 201 2.33 -1.18 -2.84
CA THR A 201 1.31 -2.08 -2.28
C THR A 201 1.92 -3.03 -1.25
N VAL A 202 3.12 -3.55 -1.51
CA VAL A 202 3.87 -4.42 -0.58
C VAL A 202 4.15 -3.73 0.75
N GLN A 203 4.57 -2.46 0.72
CA GLN A 203 4.82 -1.70 1.95
C GLN A 203 3.51 -1.39 2.68
N ALA A 204 2.43 -1.06 1.95
CA ALA A 204 1.12 -0.83 2.54
C ALA A 204 0.53 -2.09 3.20
N THR A 205 0.62 -3.25 2.54
CA THR A 205 0.18 -4.52 3.11
C THR A 205 1.03 -4.93 4.30
N LEU A 206 2.35 -4.74 4.23
CA LEU A 206 3.25 -5.00 5.36
C LEU A 206 2.93 -4.15 6.58
N VAL A 207 2.69 -2.85 6.41
CA VAL A 207 2.27 -1.95 7.51
C VAL A 207 0.92 -2.39 8.07
N GLY A 208 -0.02 -2.77 7.21
CA GLY A 208 -1.31 -3.34 7.60
C GLY A 208 -1.14 -4.60 8.46
N GLN A 209 -0.39 -5.58 7.98
CA GLN A 209 -0.09 -6.82 8.70
C GLN A 209 0.57 -6.57 10.06
N ILE A 210 1.53 -5.63 10.14
CA ILE A 210 2.18 -5.26 11.41
C ILE A 210 1.15 -4.65 12.38
N ASN A 211 0.28 -3.76 11.90
CA ASN A 211 -0.76 -3.14 12.72
C ASN A 211 -1.74 -4.18 13.24
N ASP A 212 -2.20 -5.10 12.40
CA ASP A 212 -3.14 -6.14 12.76
C ASP A 212 -2.52 -7.15 13.73
N PHE A 213 -1.28 -7.58 13.48
CA PHE A 213 -0.56 -8.54 14.33
C PHE A 213 -0.29 -7.99 15.74
N LEU A 214 0.19 -6.74 15.83
CA LEU A 214 0.52 -6.08 17.10
C LEU A 214 -0.67 -5.39 17.78
N GLY A 215 -1.82 -5.27 17.09
CA GLY A 215 -3.00 -4.56 17.61
C GLY A 215 -2.76 -3.05 17.75
N LEU A 216 -2.09 -2.44 16.75
CA LEU A 216 -1.74 -1.02 16.74
C LEU A 216 -2.69 -0.23 15.83
N GLN A 217 -3.00 1.01 16.22
CA GLN A 217 -3.56 1.98 15.28
C GLN A 217 -2.48 2.51 14.31
N ALA A 218 -2.91 3.12 13.21
CA ALA A 218 -2.02 3.63 12.16
C ALA A 218 -0.92 4.59 12.67
N THR A 219 -1.23 5.38 13.70
CA THR A 219 -0.32 6.38 14.28
C THR A 219 0.46 5.89 15.51
N GLU A 220 0.14 4.72 16.04
CA GLU A 220 0.72 4.21 17.28
C GLU A 220 2.05 3.46 17.04
N PHE A 221 3.04 3.71 17.89
CA PHE A 221 4.36 3.08 17.86
C PHE A 221 4.75 2.44 19.21
N ALA A 222 3.78 2.17 20.06
CA ALA A 222 4.00 1.58 21.37
C ALA A 222 3.18 0.30 21.52
N PHE A 223 3.76 -0.71 22.17
CA PHE A 223 3.05 -1.96 22.42
C PHE A 223 1.84 -1.73 23.32
N ASN A 224 0.70 -2.22 22.86
CA ASN A 224 -0.44 -2.46 23.73
C ASN A 224 -0.23 -3.78 24.47
N PHE A 225 -0.79 -3.89 25.69
CA PHE A 225 -0.78 -5.14 26.43
C PHE A 225 -1.50 -6.28 25.67
N TRP A 226 -2.44 -5.91 24.78
CA TRP A 226 -3.19 -6.83 23.95
C TRP A 226 -2.62 -6.89 22.53
N GLN A 227 -1.89 -7.96 22.21
CA GLN A 227 -1.35 -8.24 20.88
C GLN A 227 -2.04 -9.49 20.32
N PRO A 228 -3.07 -9.34 19.46
CA PRO A 228 -3.90 -10.47 19.04
C PRO A 228 -3.10 -11.51 18.25
N GLY A 229 -2.18 -11.08 17.38
CA GLY A 229 -1.31 -11.98 16.61
C GLY A 229 -0.37 -12.79 17.50
N THR A 230 0.30 -12.13 18.45
CA THR A 230 1.17 -12.80 19.44
C THR A 230 0.40 -13.83 20.27
N LEU A 231 -0.80 -13.48 20.75
CA LEU A 231 -1.64 -14.39 21.54
C LEU A 231 -2.07 -15.60 20.72
N LEU A 232 -2.49 -15.40 19.47
CA LEU A 232 -2.88 -16.49 18.58
C LEU A 232 -1.69 -17.40 18.26
N CYS A 233 -0.52 -16.82 17.96
CA CYS A 233 0.72 -17.57 17.74
C CYS A 233 1.09 -18.44 18.95
N MET A 234 0.97 -17.89 20.17
CA MET A 234 1.19 -18.63 21.41
C MET A 234 0.20 -19.78 21.60
N LEU A 235 -1.07 -19.58 21.25
CA LEU A 235 -2.09 -20.64 21.29
C LEU A 235 -1.82 -21.73 20.26
N CYS A 236 -1.40 -21.37 19.04
CA CYS A 236 -1.01 -22.31 18.00
C CYS A 236 0.23 -23.12 18.41
N ILE A 237 1.26 -22.48 18.97
CA ILE A 237 2.45 -23.14 19.48
C ILE A 237 2.11 -24.06 20.66
N LEU A 238 1.22 -23.65 21.56
CA LEU A 238 0.73 -24.48 22.65
C LEU A 238 0.01 -25.72 22.11
N LEU A 239 -0.94 -25.55 21.19
CA LEU A 239 -1.69 -26.64 20.58
C LEU A 239 -0.76 -27.62 19.86
N TRP A 240 0.15 -27.08 19.04
CA TRP A 240 1.16 -27.86 18.33
C TRP A 240 2.05 -28.66 19.30
N SER A 241 2.55 -28.00 20.35
CA SER A 241 3.34 -28.65 21.39
C SER A 241 2.53 -29.79 22.03
N LEU A 242 1.27 -29.57 22.39
CA LEU A 242 0.41 -30.61 22.96
C LEU A 242 0.20 -31.80 22.02
N CYS A 243 0.03 -31.57 20.72
CA CYS A 243 -0.06 -32.65 19.72
C CYS A 243 1.23 -33.48 19.68
N VAL A 244 2.40 -32.84 19.62
CA VAL A 244 3.68 -33.56 19.59
C VAL A 244 3.99 -34.24 20.92
N TYR A 245 3.68 -33.63 22.07
CA TYR A 245 3.86 -34.27 23.37
C TYR A 245 2.92 -35.46 23.58
N LYS A 246 1.68 -35.39 23.07
CA LYS A 246 0.78 -36.55 23.01
C LYS A 246 1.43 -37.68 22.21
N GLU A 247 2.06 -37.36 21.09
CA GLU A 247 2.75 -38.32 20.23
C GLU A 247 3.99 -38.92 20.90
N LEU A 248 4.89 -38.10 21.46
CA LEU A 248 6.05 -38.57 22.23
C LEU A 248 5.64 -39.46 23.42
N ARG A 249 4.52 -39.15 24.07
CA ARG A 249 3.98 -39.96 25.16
C ARG A 249 3.51 -41.33 24.66
N LYS A 250 2.82 -41.42 23.52
CA LYS A 250 2.45 -42.70 22.89
C LYS A 250 3.69 -43.54 22.56
N ILE A 251 4.72 -42.91 22.00
CA ILE A 251 6.00 -43.57 21.66
C ILE A 251 6.68 -44.10 22.93
N TRP A 252 6.73 -43.31 24.00
CA TRP A 252 7.34 -43.71 25.26
C TRP A 252 6.62 -44.91 25.91
N HIS A 253 5.29 -44.90 25.93
CA HIS A 253 4.51 -46.03 26.45
C HIS A 253 4.70 -47.31 25.61
N SER A 254 4.78 -47.17 24.27
CA SER A 254 5.05 -48.29 23.36
C SER A 254 6.45 -48.86 23.55
N MET A 255 7.44 -47.97 23.69
CA MET A 255 8.84 -48.32 23.96
C MET A 255 8.99 -49.03 25.32
N GLU A 256 8.29 -48.56 26.35
CA GLU A 256 8.26 -49.23 27.65
C GLU A 256 7.59 -50.61 27.57
N ALA A 257 6.42 -50.70 26.94
CA ALA A 257 5.73 -51.98 26.76
C ALA A 257 6.64 -52.99 26.05
N ALA A 258 7.30 -52.59 24.97
CA ALA A 258 8.28 -53.42 24.25
C ALA A 258 9.50 -53.80 25.11
N ALA A 259 9.98 -52.89 25.97
CA ALA A 259 11.11 -53.16 26.86
C ALA A 259 10.77 -54.14 27.99
N THR A 260 9.50 -54.20 28.43
CA THR A 260 9.03 -55.13 29.47
C THR A 260 8.81 -56.56 28.98
N LEU A 261 8.72 -56.79 27.66
CA LEU A 261 8.53 -58.12 27.10
C LEU A 261 9.77 -59.02 27.33
N PRO A 262 9.58 -60.29 27.73
CA PRO A 262 10.68 -61.25 27.87
C PRO A 262 11.43 -61.46 26.55
N LYS A 263 12.76 -61.54 26.61
CA LYS A 263 13.63 -61.68 25.44
C LYS A 263 14.10 -63.14 25.29
N ALA A 264 13.92 -63.72 24.10
CA ALA A 264 14.31 -65.08 23.77
C ALA A 264 15.12 -65.14 22.44
N ARG A 265 15.58 -66.32 22.03
CA ARG A 265 16.26 -66.51 20.73
C ARG A 265 15.29 -66.50 19.54
N VAL A 266 14.08 -67.01 19.74
CA VAL A 266 13.00 -67.07 18.75
C VAL A 266 11.79 -66.35 19.33
N THR A 267 11.03 -65.64 18.48
CA THR A 267 9.79 -64.98 18.92
C THR A 267 8.68 -66.03 19.02
N ASP A 268 7.98 -66.07 20.15
CA ASP A 268 6.82 -66.96 20.35
C ASP A 268 5.55 -66.12 20.36
N PHE A 269 4.75 -66.27 19.30
CA PHE A 269 3.48 -65.60 19.10
C PHE A 269 2.38 -66.67 19.08
N ARG A 270 1.54 -66.69 20.12
CA ARG A 270 0.46 -67.68 20.29
C ARG A 270 -0.78 -67.00 20.82
N ASP A 271 -1.94 -67.44 20.34
CA ASP A 271 -3.25 -66.98 20.81
C ASP A 271 -3.39 -65.44 20.81
N ASN A 272 -2.83 -64.77 19.80
CA ASN A 272 -2.77 -63.31 19.68
C ASN A 272 -2.00 -62.59 20.82
N THR A 273 -1.23 -63.31 21.61
CA THR A 273 -0.36 -62.78 22.67
C THR A 273 1.11 -62.96 22.32
N ILE A 274 1.93 -61.95 22.61
CA ILE A 274 3.38 -62.01 22.44
C ILE A 274 3.99 -62.44 23.77
N HIS A 275 4.40 -63.71 23.87
CA HIS A 275 5.00 -64.24 25.10
C HIS A 275 6.48 -63.89 25.24
N CYS A 276 7.24 -63.96 24.15
CA CYS A 276 8.67 -63.67 24.12
C CYS A 276 9.05 -63.08 22.77
N LEU A 277 9.92 -62.06 22.77
CA LEU A 277 10.43 -61.40 21.57
C LEU A 277 11.89 -61.81 21.29
N SER A 278 12.26 -61.99 20.02
CA SER A 278 13.68 -62.25 19.69
C SER A 278 14.55 -61.03 19.96
N TYR A 279 15.81 -61.23 20.36
CA TYR A 279 16.76 -60.12 20.58
C TYR A 279 16.89 -59.19 19.36
N SER A 280 16.89 -59.75 18.14
CA SER A 280 16.98 -58.96 16.90
C SER A 280 15.74 -58.09 16.67
N ARG A 281 14.53 -58.63 16.89
CA ARG A 281 13.27 -57.87 16.74
C ARG A 281 13.10 -56.84 17.83
N ALA A 282 13.45 -57.18 19.07
CA ALA A 282 13.46 -56.23 20.18
C ALA A 282 14.37 -55.04 19.87
N PHE A 283 15.58 -55.30 19.37
CA PHE A 283 16.51 -54.24 18.99
C PHE A 283 15.98 -53.39 17.81
N ALA A 284 15.44 -54.03 16.77
CA ALA A 284 14.87 -53.33 15.62
C ALA A 284 13.70 -52.41 16.03
N LEU A 285 12.78 -52.88 16.88
CA LEU A 285 11.68 -52.08 17.41
C LEU A 285 12.14 -50.93 18.30
N MET A 286 13.15 -51.15 19.13
CA MET A 286 13.71 -50.06 19.93
C MET A 286 14.35 -48.99 19.05
N ILE A 287 15.04 -49.38 17.96
CA ILE A 287 15.57 -48.43 16.98
C ILE A 287 14.44 -47.65 16.30
N THR A 288 13.38 -48.31 15.85
CA THR A 288 12.27 -47.60 15.18
C THR A 288 11.59 -46.60 16.10
N TYR A 289 11.39 -46.92 17.38
CA TYR A 289 10.85 -45.97 18.36
C TYR A 289 11.80 -44.80 18.63
N LEU A 290 13.11 -45.03 18.71
CA LEU A 290 14.09 -43.95 18.87
C LEU A 290 14.12 -43.04 17.63
N ILE A 291 14.02 -43.60 16.43
CA ILE A 291 13.89 -42.82 15.19
C ILE A 291 12.61 -42.00 15.23
N ARG A 292 11.44 -42.62 15.45
CA ARG A 292 10.13 -41.91 15.53
C ARG A 292 10.16 -40.78 16.55
N ALA A 293 10.71 -41.00 17.74
CA ALA A 293 10.87 -39.96 18.76
C ALA A 293 11.80 -38.82 18.31
N GLY A 294 12.90 -39.15 17.61
CA GLY A 294 13.80 -38.18 17.00
C GLY A 294 13.11 -37.32 15.94
N LEU A 295 12.37 -37.95 15.02
CA LEU A 295 11.61 -37.25 13.97
C LEU A 295 10.55 -36.32 14.59
N ALA A 296 9.78 -36.81 15.56
CA ALA A 296 8.78 -36.01 16.28
C ALA A 296 9.42 -34.80 16.99
N SER A 297 10.61 -34.97 17.58
CA SER A 297 11.32 -33.88 18.26
C SER A 297 11.86 -32.82 17.29
N VAL A 298 12.39 -33.24 16.13
CA VAL A 298 12.82 -32.31 15.08
C VAL A 298 11.62 -31.58 14.50
N LEU A 299 10.51 -32.28 14.29
CA LEU A 299 9.26 -31.69 13.80
C LEU A 299 8.68 -30.67 14.79
N LEU A 300 8.78 -30.91 16.10
CA LEU A 300 8.40 -29.93 17.13
C LEU A 300 9.13 -28.60 16.92
N VAL A 301 10.46 -28.65 16.80
CA VAL A 301 11.31 -27.46 16.62
C VAL A 301 11.01 -26.78 15.28
N ALA A 302 10.92 -27.56 14.19
CA ALA A 302 10.62 -27.04 12.86
C ALA A 302 9.24 -26.36 12.82
N GLY A 303 8.22 -26.97 13.43
CA GLY A 303 6.87 -26.39 13.50
C GLY A 303 6.80 -25.12 14.36
N ILE A 304 7.53 -25.07 15.48
CA ILE A 304 7.64 -23.84 16.28
C ILE A 304 8.31 -22.72 15.49
N LEU A 305 9.42 -23.01 14.79
CA LEU A 305 10.11 -22.02 13.97
C LEU A 305 9.23 -21.51 12.82
N TRP A 306 8.49 -22.41 12.17
CA TRP A 306 7.57 -22.04 11.09
C TRP A 306 6.43 -21.15 11.60
N LEU A 307 5.75 -21.55 12.68
CA LEU A 307 4.67 -20.77 13.30
C LEU A 307 5.15 -19.41 13.80
N ALA A 308 6.35 -19.35 14.37
CA ALA A 308 6.92 -18.11 14.88
C ALA A 308 7.37 -17.14 13.77
N ARG A 309 7.56 -17.60 12.53
CA ARG A 309 7.90 -16.73 11.40
C ARG A 309 6.68 -16.25 10.61
N THR A 310 5.52 -16.87 10.80
CA THR A 310 4.30 -16.47 10.11
C THR A 310 3.77 -15.15 10.67
N THR A 311 3.73 -14.11 9.83
CA THR A 311 3.29 -12.75 10.20
C THR A 311 1.80 -12.51 9.94
N SER A 312 1.19 -13.29 9.04
CA SER A 312 -0.24 -13.23 8.75
C SER A 312 -1.05 -14.08 9.73
N ILE A 313 -2.09 -13.50 10.33
CA ILE A 313 -2.97 -14.17 11.30
C ILE A 313 -3.72 -15.34 10.64
N GLU A 314 -4.17 -15.19 9.39
CA GLU A 314 -4.91 -16.21 8.66
C GLU A 314 -4.02 -17.42 8.33
N GLU A 315 -2.79 -17.15 7.85
CA GLU A 315 -1.81 -18.19 7.54
C GLU A 315 -1.37 -18.95 8.80
N LEU A 316 -1.29 -18.26 9.94
CA LEU A 316 -0.85 -18.88 11.19
C LEU A 316 -1.79 -20.01 11.64
N MET A 317 -3.11 -19.82 11.50
CA MET A 317 -4.08 -20.89 11.80
C MET A 317 -3.97 -22.05 10.83
N LEU A 318 -3.83 -21.74 9.53
CA LEU A 318 -3.73 -22.74 8.47
C LEU A 318 -2.46 -23.59 8.63
N ASN A 319 -1.33 -22.95 8.96
CA ASN A 319 -0.05 -23.60 9.21
C ASN A 319 -0.10 -24.51 10.44
N ALA A 320 -0.79 -24.10 11.51
CA ALA A 320 -0.97 -24.93 12.70
C ALA A 320 -1.76 -26.23 12.41
N VAL A 321 -2.80 -26.14 11.58
CA VAL A 321 -3.58 -27.31 11.15
C VAL A 321 -2.78 -28.22 10.23
N ALA A 322 -2.04 -27.64 9.28
CA ALA A 322 -1.19 -28.39 8.36
C ALA A 322 -0.10 -29.20 9.09
N LEU A 323 0.50 -28.62 10.13
CA LEU A 323 1.48 -29.32 10.98
C LEU A 323 0.89 -30.57 11.64
N ASN A 324 -0.37 -30.54 12.09
CA ASN A 324 -1.02 -31.72 12.64
C ASN A 324 -1.19 -32.82 11.58
N ALA A 325 -1.56 -32.45 10.34
CA ALA A 325 -1.65 -33.43 9.25
C ALA A 325 -0.30 -34.08 8.90
N ILE A 326 0.81 -33.34 9.02
CA ILE A 326 2.17 -33.88 8.81
C ILE A 326 2.55 -34.87 9.91
N LEU A 327 2.14 -34.61 11.16
CA LEU A 327 2.40 -35.50 12.28
C LEU A 327 1.72 -36.87 12.10
N ASP A 328 0.50 -36.88 11.55
CA ASP A 328 -0.34 -38.08 11.38
C ASP A 328 -0.05 -38.88 10.07
N VAL A 329 1.01 -38.52 9.31
CA VAL A 329 1.33 -39.16 8.01
C VAL A 329 1.57 -40.67 8.14
N ASP A 330 2.19 -41.14 9.22
CA ASP A 330 2.46 -42.57 9.40
C ASP A 330 1.18 -43.37 9.69
N GLU A 331 0.20 -42.76 10.35
CA GLU A 331 -1.13 -43.33 10.56
C GLU A 331 -1.89 -43.43 9.23
N PHE A 332 -1.85 -42.38 8.40
CA PHE A 332 -2.48 -42.41 7.07
C PHE A 332 -1.86 -43.44 6.13
N LEU A 333 -0.53 -43.56 6.11
CA LEU A 333 0.16 -44.60 5.34
C LEU A 333 -0.20 -46.00 5.84
N PHE A 334 -0.31 -46.15 7.16
CA PHE A 334 -0.69 -47.42 7.76
C PHE A 334 -2.10 -47.85 7.34
N GLU A 335 -3.09 -47.00 7.55
CA GLU A 335 -4.50 -47.31 7.25
C GLU A 335 -4.77 -47.46 5.76
N GLY A 336 -4.15 -46.60 4.93
CA GLY A 336 -4.42 -46.54 3.50
C GLY A 336 -3.67 -47.59 2.68
N MET A 337 -2.47 -47.99 3.11
CA MET A 337 -1.58 -48.81 2.27
C MET A 337 -1.18 -50.14 2.89
N THR A 338 -1.30 -50.38 4.20
CA THR A 338 -0.85 -51.66 4.78
C THR A 338 -1.74 -52.83 4.32
N PRO A 339 -1.17 -54.00 3.93
CA PRO A 339 -1.96 -55.19 3.62
C PRO A 339 -2.92 -55.56 4.76
N ILE A 340 -4.17 -55.87 4.42
CA ILE A 340 -5.26 -56.16 5.38
C ILE A 340 -4.87 -57.24 6.40
N LYS A 341 -4.05 -58.23 6.00
CA LYS A 341 -3.56 -59.27 6.90
C LYS A 341 -2.68 -58.70 8.02
N ILE A 342 -1.70 -57.87 7.66
CA ILE A 342 -0.81 -57.20 8.62
C ILE A 342 -1.60 -56.22 9.50
N GLN A 343 -2.57 -55.50 8.92
CA GLN A 343 -3.45 -54.61 9.67
C GLN A 343 -4.28 -55.39 10.71
N ARG A 344 -4.87 -56.53 10.32
CA ARG A 344 -5.61 -57.42 11.24
C ARG A 344 -4.70 -58.00 12.31
N ALA A 345 -3.47 -58.37 11.95
CA ALA A 345 -2.51 -58.94 12.87
C ALA A 345 -2.06 -57.92 13.92
N ILE A 346 -1.88 -56.64 13.55
CA ILE A 346 -1.59 -55.58 14.52
C ILE A 346 -2.81 -55.31 15.41
N ARG A 347 -4.01 -55.28 14.83
CA ARG A 347 -5.28 -55.09 15.56
C ARG A 347 -5.63 -56.24 16.49
N SER A 348 -5.20 -57.47 16.19
CA SER A 348 -5.51 -58.64 16.99
C SER A 348 -4.60 -58.79 18.21
N ILE A 349 -3.46 -58.10 18.28
CA ILE A 349 -2.53 -58.21 19.41
C ILE A 349 -3.21 -57.78 20.71
N GLU A 350 -3.21 -58.68 21.69
CA GLU A 350 -3.71 -58.37 23.03
C GLU A 350 -2.85 -57.28 23.72
N PRO A 351 -3.47 -56.39 24.52
CA PRO A 351 -2.74 -55.31 25.18
C PRO A 351 -1.69 -55.83 26.16
N ILE A 352 -0.53 -55.17 26.17
CA ILE A 352 0.60 -55.49 27.05
C ILE A 352 0.35 -54.83 28.42
N ASN A 353 0.37 -55.62 29.49
CA ASN A 353 0.15 -55.11 30.84
C ASN A 353 1.42 -54.48 31.41
N VAL A 354 1.42 -53.15 31.56
CA VAL A 354 2.54 -52.40 32.17
C VAL A 354 2.19 -52.07 33.62
N ARG A 355 3.17 -52.17 34.53
CA ARG A 355 3.00 -51.80 35.94
C ARG A 355 3.08 -50.28 36.08
N TYR A 356 1.94 -49.66 36.35
CA TYR A 356 1.85 -48.21 36.47
C TYR A 356 1.64 -47.81 37.94
N THR A 357 2.59 -47.07 38.51
CA THR A 357 2.48 -46.59 39.90
C THR A 357 1.92 -45.17 39.94
N ARG A 358 1.10 -44.86 40.96
CA ARG A 358 0.50 -43.53 41.13
C ARG A 358 1.53 -42.39 41.18
N ARG A 359 2.67 -42.60 41.85
CA ARG A 359 3.76 -41.60 41.93
C ARG A 359 4.38 -41.33 40.57
N ARG A 360 4.60 -42.38 39.78
CA ARG A 360 5.15 -42.25 38.42
C ARG A 360 4.24 -41.43 37.53
N SER A 361 2.93 -41.69 37.57
CA SER A 361 1.94 -40.91 36.83
C SER A 361 2.00 -39.42 37.13
N GLN A 362 2.09 -39.07 38.42
CA GLN A 362 2.17 -37.68 38.85
C GLN A 362 3.47 -37.00 38.38
N VAL A 363 4.60 -37.70 38.44
CA VAL A 363 5.89 -37.19 37.94
C VAL A 363 5.85 -37.02 36.42
N GLU A 364 5.29 -37.98 35.69
CA GLU A 364 5.13 -37.92 34.23
C GLU A 364 4.27 -36.72 33.82
N SER A 365 3.10 -36.53 34.44
CA SER A 365 2.23 -35.37 34.19
C SER A 365 2.91 -34.04 34.55
N LEU A 366 3.67 -33.98 35.65
CA LEU A 366 4.43 -32.80 36.04
C LEU A 366 5.53 -32.47 35.02
N VAL A 367 6.30 -33.47 34.58
CA VAL A 367 7.35 -33.30 33.57
C VAL A 367 6.75 -32.82 32.26
N HIS A 368 5.65 -33.41 31.80
CA HIS A 368 4.97 -32.95 30.58
C HIS A 368 4.46 -31.51 30.72
N PHE A 369 3.81 -31.17 31.83
CA PHE A 369 3.32 -29.81 32.07
C PHE A 369 4.46 -28.79 32.07
N VAL A 370 5.55 -29.08 32.80
CA VAL A 370 6.73 -28.21 32.85
C VAL A 370 7.41 -28.11 31.49
N ALA A 371 7.50 -29.21 30.72
CA ALA A 371 8.12 -29.22 29.39
C ALA A 371 7.30 -28.41 28.36
N VAL A 372 5.97 -28.55 28.35
CA VAL A 372 5.08 -27.73 27.52
C VAL A 372 5.21 -26.26 27.88
N LEU A 373 5.13 -25.93 29.18
CA LEU A 373 5.24 -24.56 29.65
C LEU A 373 6.60 -23.94 29.30
N ALA A 374 7.69 -24.69 29.50
CA ALA A 374 9.04 -24.26 29.15
C ALA A 374 9.19 -24.05 27.64
N THR A 375 8.64 -24.96 26.82
CA THR A 375 8.67 -24.83 25.35
C THR A 375 7.93 -23.56 24.91
N VAL A 376 6.68 -23.39 25.32
CA VAL A 376 5.86 -22.21 24.99
C VAL A 376 6.51 -20.92 25.48
N TRP A 377 7.00 -20.89 26.72
CA TRP A 377 7.68 -19.71 27.29
C TRP A 377 8.99 -19.39 26.58
N SER A 378 9.77 -20.41 26.21
CA SER A 378 11.01 -20.23 25.45
C SER A 378 10.74 -19.71 24.04
N SER A 379 9.72 -20.22 23.35
CA SER A 379 9.30 -19.74 22.04
C SER A 379 8.87 -18.27 22.12
N TYR A 380 8.13 -17.90 23.16
CA TYR A 380 7.75 -16.51 23.40
C TYR A 380 8.97 -15.59 23.52
N LEU A 381 9.88 -15.90 24.45
CA LEU A 381 11.03 -15.03 24.74
C LEU A 381 12.08 -15.00 23.63
N LEU A 382 12.34 -16.14 22.98
CA LEU A 382 13.43 -16.27 22.03
C LEU A 382 13.03 -16.00 20.58
N LEU A 383 11.73 -16.12 20.24
CA LEU A 383 11.25 -15.98 18.86
C LEU A 383 10.21 -14.87 18.72
N LEU A 384 9.15 -14.84 19.54
CA LEU A 384 8.06 -13.88 19.35
C LEU A 384 8.40 -12.47 19.82
N VAL A 385 9.06 -12.31 20.98
CA VAL A 385 9.52 -11.01 21.47
C VAL A 385 10.44 -10.30 20.47
N PRO A 386 11.54 -10.93 19.98
CA PRO A 386 12.39 -10.27 18.98
C PRO A 386 11.64 -10.01 17.67
N LEU A 387 10.75 -10.89 17.22
CA LEU A 387 9.91 -10.63 16.05
C LEU A 387 9.06 -9.36 16.23
N CYS A 388 8.41 -9.19 17.38
CA CYS A 388 7.58 -8.02 17.67
C CYS A 388 8.40 -6.72 17.67
N GLU A 389 9.60 -6.75 18.26
CA GLU A 389 10.53 -5.61 18.24
C GLU A 389 10.99 -5.27 16.83
N THR A 390 11.31 -6.28 16.01
CA THR A 390 11.70 -6.09 14.61
C THR A 390 10.53 -5.55 13.78
N MET A 391 9.30 -6.07 13.95
CA MET A 391 8.08 -5.53 13.32
C MET A 391 7.87 -4.05 13.65
N LEU A 392 8.02 -3.68 14.92
CA LEU A 392 7.90 -2.29 15.34
C LEU A 392 8.99 -1.41 14.72
N THR A 393 10.21 -1.94 14.64
CA THR A 393 11.35 -1.26 13.98
C THR A 393 11.06 -1.04 12.50
N VAL A 394 10.57 -2.05 11.77
CA VAL A 394 10.16 -1.93 10.36
C VAL A 394 9.09 -0.85 10.21
N LYS A 395 8.05 -0.86 11.05
CA LYS A 395 7.01 0.18 11.03
C LYS A 395 7.60 1.57 11.29
N HIS A 396 8.56 1.68 12.20
CA HIS A 396 9.23 2.95 12.48
C HIS A 396 10.07 3.43 11.30
N GLU A 397 10.76 2.55 10.59
CA GLU A 397 11.52 2.93 9.38
C GLU A 397 10.59 3.35 8.24
N LEU A 398 9.43 2.70 8.08
CA LEU A 398 8.44 3.05 7.04
C LEU A 398 7.67 4.33 7.37
N CYS A 399 7.21 4.45 8.62
CA CYS A 399 6.19 5.42 9.03
C CYS A 399 6.64 6.34 10.17
N GLY A 400 7.86 6.23 10.68
CA GLY A 400 8.38 7.16 11.68
C GLY A 400 8.62 8.56 11.13
N GLY A 401 8.64 9.55 12.03
CA GLY A 401 9.03 10.93 11.72
C GLY A 401 8.07 11.68 10.80
N GLN A 402 8.59 12.67 10.08
CA GLN A 402 7.82 13.50 9.16
C GLN A 402 7.52 12.73 7.87
N ARG A 403 6.24 12.69 7.50
CA ARG A 403 5.76 12.00 6.29
C ARG A 403 5.36 12.98 5.19
N ASP A 404 4.95 14.18 5.59
CA ASP A 404 4.30 15.14 4.68
C ASP A 404 5.31 16.05 3.97
N PHE A 405 6.18 15.46 3.16
CA PHE A 405 7.03 16.18 2.22
C PHE A 405 7.46 15.30 1.05
N VAL A 406 7.87 15.93 -0.04
CA VAL A 406 8.54 15.27 -1.17
C VAL A 406 9.78 16.06 -1.59
N VAL A 407 10.69 15.39 -2.28
CA VAL A 407 11.95 15.94 -2.77
C VAL A 407 12.11 15.56 -4.24
N ALA A 408 12.57 16.52 -5.03
CA ALA A 408 12.95 16.37 -6.43
C ALA A 408 14.40 16.83 -6.62
N TYR A 409 15.21 16.08 -7.37
CA TYR A 409 16.53 16.54 -7.78
C TYR A 409 16.48 17.05 -9.22
N SER A 410 16.78 18.33 -9.41
CA SER A 410 16.92 18.92 -10.75
C SER A 410 18.33 18.66 -11.26
N SER A 411 18.46 17.83 -12.30
CA SER A 411 19.77 17.51 -12.90
C SER A 411 20.44 18.71 -13.58
N GLU A 412 19.65 19.67 -14.07
CA GLU A 412 20.13 20.87 -14.74
C GLU A 412 20.72 21.87 -13.75
N THR A 413 20.02 22.11 -12.64
CA THR A 413 20.48 23.05 -11.59
C THR A 413 21.39 22.40 -10.56
N GLN A 414 21.44 21.07 -10.51
CA GLN A 414 22.14 20.26 -9.49
C GLN A 414 21.67 20.55 -8.05
N VAL A 415 20.40 20.96 -7.90
CA VAL A 415 19.79 21.29 -6.60
C VAL A 415 18.65 20.33 -6.29
N SER A 416 18.59 19.88 -5.04
CA SER A 416 17.43 19.20 -4.48
C SER A 416 16.41 20.21 -3.98
N TRP A 417 15.23 20.17 -4.57
CA TRP A 417 14.07 20.98 -4.20
C TRP A 417 13.12 20.13 -3.38
N GLY A 418 12.58 20.68 -2.29
CA GLY A 418 11.61 19.97 -1.45
C GLY A 418 10.40 20.83 -1.17
N VAL A 419 9.23 20.20 -1.10
CA VAL A 419 7.96 20.85 -0.74
C VAL A 419 7.27 20.04 0.35
N ARG A 420 6.65 20.74 1.31
CA ARG A 420 5.78 20.08 2.30
C ARG A 420 4.48 19.72 1.61
N THR A 421 4.03 18.48 1.80
CA THR A 421 2.76 18.01 1.24
C THR A 421 1.64 18.26 2.23
N GLU A 422 0.41 18.21 1.74
CA GLU A 422 -0.76 18.26 2.61
C GLU A 422 -0.84 16.99 3.46
N ASP A 423 -1.39 17.12 4.67
CA ASP A 423 -1.65 15.99 5.54
C ASP A 423 -2.86 15.20 5.01
N ILE A 424 -2.73 13.89 4.95
CA ILE A 424 -3.75 13.03 4.35
C ILE A 424 -5.08 13.03 5.12
N ALA A 425 -5.06 13.23 6.44
CA ALA A 425 -6.30 13.34 7.21
C ALA A 425 -7.02 14.65 6.90
N THR A 426 -6.26 15.73 6.72
CA THR A 426 -6.77 17.04 6.30
C THR A 426 -7.38 16.97 4.90
N VAL A 427 -6.66 16.41 3.92
CA VAL A 427 -7.16 16.22 2.55
C VAL A 427 -8.45 15.40 2.51
N ARG A 428 -8.53 14.31 3.30
CA ARG A 428 -9.76 13.51 3.39
C ARG A 428 -10.94 14.27 4.01
N ALA A 429 -10.67 15.22 4.91
CA ALA A 429 -11.71 16.00 5.60
C ALA A 429 -12.18 17.22 4.81
N SER A 430 -11.28 17.88 4.08
CA SER A 430 -11.57 19.11 3.31
C SER A 430 -11.77 18.86 1.82
N TYR A 431 -11.76 17.60 1.39
CA TYR A 431 -11.57 17.13 0.01
C TYR A 431 -12.13 18.06 -1.08
N GLU A 432 -11.26 18.95 -1.55
CA GLU A 432 -11.46 19.72 -2.78
C GLU A 432 -10.82 18.94 -3.92
N PHE A 433 -11.64 18.53 -4.89
CA PHE A 433 -11.14 17.85 -6.08
C PHE A 433 -10.11 18.73 -6.81
N SER A 434 -8.95 18.16 -7.11
CA SER A 434 -8.00 18.74 -8.06
C SER A 434 -8.67 18.97 -9.43
N PRO A 435 -8.11 19.85 -10.29
CA PRO A 435 -8.66 20.07 -11.63
C PRO A 435 -8.85 18.78 -12.43
N ILE A 436 -7.92 17.83 -12.30
CA ILE A 436 -7.99 16.53 -12.96
C ILE A 436 -9.08 15.65 -12.35
N GLU A 437 -9.16 15.54 -11.02
CA GLU A 437 -10.22 14.74 -10.39
C GLU A 437 -11.61 15.29 -10.69
N ARG A 438 -11.78 16.63 -10.72
CA ARG A 438 -13.04 17.28 -11.09
C ARG A 438 -13.41 16.96 -12.53
N ALA A 439 -12.47 17.06 -13.46
CA ALA A 439 -12.64 16.68 -14.85
C ALA A 439 -13.07 15.20 -14.96
N VAL A 440 -12.34 14.27 -14.34
CA VAL A 440 -12.68 12.84 -14.33
C VAL A 440 -14.06 12.60 -13.71
N MET A 441 -14.37 13.22 -12.57
CA MET A 441 -15.67 13.10 -11.92
C MET A 441 -16.82 13.56 -12.82
N SER A 442 -16.61 14.64 -13.59
CA SER A 442 -17.61 15.17 -14.52
C SER A 442 -17.90 14.23 -15.70
N TYR A 443 -16.95 13.37 -16.07
CA TYR A 443 -17.04 12.53 -17.27
C TYR A 443 -17.20 11.03 -17.00
N LYS A 444 -16.70 10.51 -15.87
CA LYS A 444 -16.61 9.05 -15.59
C LYS A 444 -17.95 8.31 -15.61
N GLY A 445 -19.06 9.02 -15.39
CA GLY A 445 -20.41 8.45 -15.35
C GLY A 445 -21.23 8.69 -16.62
N THR A 446 -20.70 9.41 -17.61
CA THR A 446 -21.44 9.78 -18.82
C THR A 446 -21.56 8.57 -19.74
N PRO A 447 -22.78 8.12 -20.08
CA PRO A 447 -22.98 7.00 -21.00
C PRO A 447 -22.39 7.33 -22.36
N SER A 448 -21.72 6.36 -23.00
CA SER A 448 -21.12 6.51 -24.34
C SER A 448 -22.13 6.91 -25.43
N SER A 449 -23.43 6.78 -25.17
CA SER A 449 -24.53 7.18 -26.08
C SER A 449 -24.97 8.64 -25.94
N LEU A 450 -24.54 9.38 -24.91
CA LEU A 450 -24.92 10.79 -24.63
C LEU A 450 -23.71 11.72 -24.83
N GLN A 451 -23.04 11.57 -25.97
CA GLN A 451 -21.81 12.28 -26.32
C GLN A 451 -22.01 13.79 -26.62
N GLU A 452 -23.24 14.31 -26.52
CA GLU A 452 -23.57 15.71 -26.87
C GLU A 452 -23.37 16.71 -25.72
N ASP A 453 -23.32 16.26 -24.45
CA ASP A 453 -22.92 17.12 -23.33
C ASP A 453 -21.40 17.08 -23.19
N TRP A 454 -20.73 18.01 -23.88
CA TRP A 454 -19.28 18.19 -23.80
C TRP A 454 -18.84 18.32 -22.33
N PRO A 455 -17.82 17.57 -21.88
CA PRO A 455 -17.28 17.78 -20.54
C PRO A 455 -16.70 19.18 -20.47
N GLN A 456 -17.32 20.01 -19.63
CA GLN A 456 -17.07 21.45 -19.52
C GLN A 456 -15.63 21.81 -19.08
N THR A 457 -14.80 20.83 -18.73
CA THR A 457 -13.41 21.02 -18.26
C THR A 457 -12.40 20.12 -18.98
N ILE A 458 -12.82 19.28 -19.93
CA ILE A 458 -11.90 18.37 -20.64
C ILE A 458 -11.79 18.78 -22.11
N HIS A 459 -10.57 19.07 -22.54
CA HIS A 459 -10.22 19.19 -23.94
C HIS A 459 -9.60 17.86 -24.41
N PHE A 460 -10.30 17.13 -25.27
CA PHE A 460 -9.79 15.88 -25.83
C PHE A 460 -8.95 16.14 -27.06
N SER A 461 -7.70 15.66 -27.06
CA SER A 461 -6.85 15.63 -28.25
C SER A 461 -7.31 14.52 -29.21
N ASP A 462 -7.09 14.73 -30.50
CA ASP A 462 -7.48 13.77 -31.55
C ASP A 462 -6.78 12.40 -31.44
N ASP A 463 -5.54 12.41 -30.97
CA ASP A 463 -4.71 11.21 -30.86
C ASP A 463 -3.67 11.32 -29.72
N ARG A 464 -3.02 10.19 -29.41
CA ARG A 464 -2.05 10.08 -28.31
C ARG A 464 -0.84 11.01 -28.46
N ARG A 465 -0.31 11.17 -29.67
CA ARG A 465 0.86 12.01 -29.92
C ARG A 465 0.50 13.48 -29.74
N THR A 466 -0.68 13.87 -30.21
CA THR A 466 -1.22 15.22 -30.01
C THR A 466 -1.45 15.48 -28.52
N PHE A 467 -2.01 14.52 -27.78
CA PHE A 467 -2.14 14.59 -26.32
C PHE A 467 -0.81 14.83 -25.60
N ASP A 468 0.22 14.02 -25.89
CA ASP A 468 1.53 14.19 -25.26
C ASP A 468 2.15 15.56 -25.60
N THR A 469 1.89 16.08 -26.80
CA THR A 469 2.32 17.41 -27.25
C THR A 469 1.54 18.53 -26.54
N ASP A 470 0.24 18.36 -26.34
CA ASP A 470 -0.63 19.32 -25.66
C ASP A 470 -0.27 19.45 -24.18
N VAL A 471 -0.02 18.33 -23.49
CA VAL A 471 0.39 18.29 -22.07
C VAL A 471 1.75 18.97 -21.84
N ALA A 472 2.68 18.84 -22.77
CA ALA A 472 4.00 19.44 -22.68
C ALA A 472 4.05 20.91 -23.15
N ARG A 473 2.94 21.48 -23.62
CA ARG A 473 2.91 22.80 -24.24
C ARG A 473 3.09 23.92 -23.19
N THR A 474 3.95 24.89 -23.50
CA THR A 474 4.11 26.11 -22.68
C THR A 474 2.96 27.09 -22.93
N MET A 475 2.73 28.01 -21.99
CA MET A 475 1.70 29.04 -22.17
C MET A 475 1.93 29.92 -23.41
N THR A 476 3.20 30.24 -23.70
CA THR A 476 3.59 30.98 -24.91
C THR A 476 3.13 30.23 -26.17
N ASN A 477 3.51 28.95 -26.28
CA ASN A 477 3.18 28.13 -27.46
C ASN A 477 1.67 27.88 -27.59
N LEU A 478 0.97 27.75 -26.46
CA LEU A 478 -0.49 27.65 -26.45
C LEU A 478 -1.13 28.94 -26.97
N GLY A 479 -0.65 30.10 -26.50
CA GLY A 479 -1.04 31.41 -27.01
C GLY A 479 -0.87 31.54 -28.53
N ASP A 480 0.24 31.05 -29.07
CA ASP A 480 0.55 31.15 -30.50
C ASP A 480 -0.26 30.18 -31.38
N THR A 481 -0.88 29.17 -30.77
CA THR A 481 -1.75 28.22 -31.49
C THR A 481 -3.05 28.91 -31.95
N TYR A 482 -3.50 29.95 -31.25
CA TYR A 482 -4.72 30.67 -31.56
C TYR A 482 -4.39 32.05 -32.15
N PRO A 483 -4.61 32.27 -33.47
CA PRO A 483 -4.23 33.51 -34.15
C PRO A 483 -5.22 34.66 -33.89
N PHE A 484 -5.86 34.69 -32.73
CA PHE A 484 -6.85 35.68 -32.33
C PHE A 484 -6.82 35.85 -30.81
N CYS A 485 -7.32 36.99 -30.33
CA CYS A 485 -7.48 37.21 -28.90
C CYS A 485 -8.82 36.60 -28.44
N MET A 486 -8.76 35.59 -27.58
CA MET A 486 -9.92 34.74 -27.22
C MET A 486 -11.12 35.54 -26.71
N GLU A 487 -10.89 36.48 -25.79
CA GLU A 487 -11.97 37.25 -25.21
C GLU A 487 -12.62 38.21 -26.23
N THR A 488 -11.82 39.05 -26.88
CA THR A 488 -12.33 40.08 -27.79
C THR A 488 -12.94 39.52 -29.07
N THR A 489 -12.48 38.33 -29.49
CA THR A 489 -12.92 37.71 -30.75
C THR A 489 -14.05 36.69 -30.55
N VAL A 490 -14.04 35.92 -29.46
CA VAL A 490 -14.98 34.80 -29.24
C VAL A 490 -15.93 35.05 -28.07
N LEU A 491 -15.43 35.44 -26.88
CA LEU A 491 -16.29 35.50 -25.69
C LEU A 491 -17.20 36.74 -25.64
N LEU A 492 -16.72 37.90 -26.08
CA LEU A 492 -17.54 39.12 -26.11
C LEU A 492 -18.61 39.02 -27.20
N GLU A 493 -19.82 39.51 -26.91
CA GLU A 493 -20.94 39.56 -27.87
C GLU A 493 -20.61 40.36 -29.14
N THR A 494 -19.67 41.30 -29.04
CA THR A 494 -19.17 42.11 -30.16
C THR A 494 -18.10 41.42 -31.00
N GLY A 495 -17.64 40.23 -30.59
CA GLY A 495 -16.58 39.48 -31.24
C GLY A 495 -16.99 38.89 -32.58
N GLN A 496 -16.06 38.85 -33.54
CA GLN A 496 -16.33 38.34 -34.89
C GLN A 496 -16.66 36.84 -34.94
N LEU A 497 -16.19 36.08 -33.97
CA LEU A 497 -16.36 34.63 -33.86
C LEU A 497 -17.21 34.27 -32.64
N HIS A 498 -17.99 35.22 -32.12
CA HIS A 498 -18.94 34.94 -31.04
C HIS A 498 -19.98 33.92 -31.50
N GLN A 499 -20.24 32.91 -30.67
CA GLN A 499 -21.11 31.77 -30.99
C GLN A 499 -20.64 30.90 -32.17
N ASP A 500 -19.36 30.95 -32.55
CA ASP A 500 -18.80 30.01 -33.51
C ASP A 500 -18.89 28.57 -32.95
N PRO A 501 -19.48 27.61 -33.68
CA PRO A 501 -19.78 26.28 -33.14
C PRO A 501 -18.54 25.43 -32.82
N ALA A 502 -17.37 25.76 -33.38
CA ALA A 502 -16.13 25.05 -33.11
C ALA A 502 -15.29 25.75 -32.03
N LEU A 503 -15.24 27.09 -32.07
CA LEU A 503 -14.37 27.87 -31.21
C LEU A 503 -15.02 28.21 -29.87
N GLN A 504 -16.31 28.52 -29.83
CA GLN A 504 -17.01 28.90 -28.60
C GLN A 504 -16.86 27.83 -27.49
N PRO A 505 -17.15 26.52 -27.74
CA PRO A 505 -17.03 25.50 -26.69
C PRO A 505 -15.57 25.31 -26.24
N THR A 506 -14.62 25.45 -27.16
CA THR A 506 -13.19 25.32 -26.87
C THR A 506 -12.71 26.43 -25.93
N VAL A 507 -13.07 27.68 -26.22
CA VAL A 507 -12.68 28.84 -25.40
C VAL A 507 -13.40 28.82 -24.05
N GLU A 508 -14.67 28.41 -24.00
CA GLU A 508 -15.40 28.22 -22.74
C GLU A 508 -14.76 27.12 -21.88
N THR A 509 -14.24 26.05 -22.49
CA THR A 509 -13.51 25.00 -21.77
C THR A 509 -12.23 25.55 -21.12
N PHE A 510 -11.48 26.41 -21.83
CA PHE A 510 -10.31 27.07 -21.22
C PHE A 510 -10.69 28.01 -20.09
N LEU A 511 -11.79 28.76 -20.23
CA LEU A 511 -12.29 29.62 -19.16
C LEU A 511 -12.63 28.82 -17.91
N ARG A 512 -13.37 27.71 -18.07
CA ARG A 512 -13.76 26.85 -16.95
C ARG A 512 -12.56 26.13 -16.31
N ASN A 513 -11.54 25.79 -17.10
CA ASN A 513 -10.28 25.27 -16.59
C ASN A 513 -9.51 26.33 -15.79
N ALA A 514 -9.46 27.57 -16.27
CA ALA A 514 -8.87 28.68 -15.52
C ALA A 514 -9.64 28.94 -14.21
N ALA A 515 -10.97 28.96 -14.27
CA ALA A 515 -11.85 29.13 -13.13
C ALA A 515 -11.63 28.02 -12.07
N THR A 516 -11.59 26.77 -12.51
CA THR A 516 -11.34 25.61 -11.65
C THR A 516 -9.96 25.66 -11.00
N ALA A 517 -8.91 26.00 -11.76
CA ALA A 517 -7.55 26.11 -11.25
C ALA A 517 -7.39 27.24 -10.22
N LEU A 518 -8.21 28.29 -10.31
CA LEU A 518 -8.20 29.44 -9.39
C LEU A 518 -9.23 29.31 -8.25
N GLY A 519 -9.79 28.12 -8.01
CA GLY A 519 -10.71 27.87 -6.90
C GLY A 519 -12.13 28.43 -7.08
N ARG A 520 -12.54 28.76 -8.31
CA ARG A 520 -13.90 29.22 -8.65
C ARG A 520 -14.58 28.33 -9.70
N PRO A 521 -14.83 27.03 -9.43
CA PRO A 521 -15.39 26.09 -10.42
C PRO A 521 -16.68 26.54 -11.11
N ASN A 522 -17.49 27.32 -10.41
CA ASN A 522 -18.80 27.74 -10.89
C ASN A 522 -18.73 29.00 -11.77
N ALA A 523 -17.56 29.61 -11.91
CA ALA A 523 -17.44 30.83 -12.68
C ALA A 523 -17.51 30.54 -14.19
N THR A 524 -18.34 31.30 -14.89
CA THR A 524 -18.60 31.10 -16.33
C THR A 524 -18.28 32.30 -17.19
N THR A 525 -17.94 33.43 -16.59
CA THR A 525 -17.63 34.67 -17.30
C THR A 525 -16.28 35.24 -16.87
N CYS A 526 -15.63 35.98 -17.76
CA CYS A 526 -14.38 36.66 -17.43
C CYS A 526 -14.55 37.67 -16.28
N ALA A 527 -15.69 38.36 -16.22
CA ALA A 527 -15.99 39.35 -15.18
C ALA A 527 -15.99 38.76 -13.76
N GLU A 528 -16.47 37.53 -13.58
CA GLU A 528 -16.47 36.82 -12.29
C GLU A 528 -15.06 36.45 -11.78
N LEU A 529 -14.05 36.54 -12.65
CA LEU A 529 -12.65 36.20 -12.38
C LEU A 529 -11.73 37.42 -12.45
N ALA A 530 -12.26 38.61 -12.72
CA ALA A 530 -11.46 39.82 -12.95
C ALA A 530 -10.52 40.17 -11.78
N ASP A 531 -10.95 39.91 -10.55
CA ASP A 531 -10.17 40.16 -9.33
C ASP A 531 -8.94 39.25 -9.21
N LEU A 532 -8.89 38.14 -9.97
CA LEU A 532 -7.79 37.17 -9.96
C LEU A 532 -6.78 37.41 -11.08
N CYS A 533 -7.01 38.36 -11.99
CA CYS A 533 -6.16 38.65 -13.14
C CYS A 533 -4.71 39.04 -12.80
N SER A 534 -4.48 39.53 -11.58
CA SER A 534 -3.15 39.90 -11.06
C SER A 534 -2.46 38.76 -10.30
N SER A 535 -3.11 37.61 -10.10
CA SER A 535 -2.50 36.45 -9.44
C SER A 535 -1.40 35.83 -10.32
N PRO A 536 -0.24 35.41 -9.77
CA PRO A 536 0.80 34.74 -10.55
C PRO A 536 0.29 33.48 -11.25
N ASP A 537 -0.67 32.76 -10.65
CA ASP A 537 -1.22 31.50 -11.16
C ASP A 537 -2.30 31.68 -12.25
N ALA A 538 -2.78 32.91 -12.46
CA ALA A 538 -3.86 33.23 -13.41
C ALA A 538 -3.40 33.30 -14.89
N ARG A 539 -2.45 32.45 -15.31
CA ARG A 539 -1.89 32.48 -16.67
C ARG A 539 -2.91 32.08 -17.73
N LEU A 540 -3.62 30.98 -17.53
CA LEU A 540 -4.67 30.55 -18.45
C LEU A 540 -5.82 31.57 -18.47
N LEU A 541 -6.15 32.16 -17.32
CA LEU A 541 -7.14 33.23 -17.24
C LEU A 541 -6.75 34.44 -18.09
N ARG A 542 -5.49 34.90 -18.02
CA ARG A 542 -5.00 36.01 -18.86
C ARG A 542 -4.99 35.68 -20.35
N MET A 543 -4.83 34.41 -20.72
CA MET A 543 -4.91 33.97 -22.11
C MET A 543 -6.34 33.99 -22.63
N THR A 544 -7.28 33.49 -21.83
CA THR A 544 -8.68 33.36 -22.22
C THR A 544 -9.47 34.66 -22.06
N CYS A 545 -9.22 35.40 -20.97
CA CYS A 545 -9.86 36.66 -20.58
C CYS A 545 -8.88 37.83 -20.67
N ALA A 546 -8.28 37.99 -21.86
CA ALA A 546 -7.23 38.96 -22.10
C ALA A 546 -7.66 40.43 -21.97
N GLU A 547 -8.87 40.81 -22.39
CA GLU A 547 -9.39 42.18 -22.26
C GLU A 547 -9.75 42.48 -20.80
N THR A 548 -10.50 41.59 -20.14
CA THR A 548 -10.84 41.72 -18.71
C THR A 548 -9.59 41.79 -17.85
N CYS A 549 -8.56 41.00 -18.18
CA CYS A 549 -7.28 41.07 -17.49
C CYS A 549 -6.35 42.18 -17.99
N GLY A 550 -6.75 43.02 -18.95
CA GLY A 550 -5.98 44.17 -19.43
C GLY A 550 -4.77 43.86 -20.32
N CYS A 551 -4.64 42.65 -20.86
CA CYS A 551 -3.60 42.29 -21.84
C CYS A 551 -3.70 43.11 -23.14
N THR A 552 -4.91 43.53 -23.52
CA THR A 552 -5.23 44.30 -24.73
C THR A 552 -5.27 45.81 -24.48
N ASP A 553 -5.07 46.26 -23.24
CA ASP A 553 -5.08 47.67 -22.83
C ASP A 553 -3.66 48.09 -22.46
N PRO A 554 -3.00 48.99 -23.22
CA PRO A 554 -1.62 49.39 -22.97
C PRO A 554 -1.42 50.23 -21.69
N GLU A 555 -2.49 50.72 -21.06
CA GLU A 555 -2.44 51.56 -19.86
C GLU A 555 -2.84 50.81 -18.57
N SER A 556 -3.34 49.58 -18.69
CA SER A 556 -3.57 48.66 -17.56
C SER A 556 -2.32 48.38 -16.69
N SER A 557 -2.49 47.69 -15.56
CA SER A 557 -1.34 47.28 -14.73
C SER A 557 -0.37 46.40 -15.53
N ALA A 558 0.92 46.75 -15.52
CA ALA A 558 1.92 46.06 -16.31
C ALA A 558 2.30 44.65 -15.78
N TRP A 559 1.95 44.32 -14.53
CA TRP A 559 2.28 43.02 -13.94
C TRP A 559 1.61 41.87 -14.67
N HIS A 560 2.41 40.86 -14.99
CA HIS A 560 2.02 39.63 -15.67
C HIS A 560 1.42 39.84 -17.07
N LYS A 561 1.55 41.03 -17.67
CA LYS A 561 1.07 41.34 -19.02
C LYS A 561 2.10 41.02 -20.11
N VAL A 562 2.63 39.81 -20.05
CA VAL A 562 3.65 39.31 -20.97
C VAL A 562 3.28 37.93 -21.49
N GLN A 563 3.86 37.51 -22.61
CA GLN A 563 3.48 36.28 -23.30
C GLN A 563 3.66 35.02 -22.44
N SER A 564 4.76 34.93 -21.70
CA SER A 564 5.02 33.77 -20.83
C SER A 564 4.08 33.70 -19.61
N GLN A 565 3.37 34.78 -19.30
CA GLN A 565 2.42 34.87 -18.20
C GLN A 565 0.95 34.79 -18.66
N GLY A 566 0.71 34.51 -19.94
CA GLY A 566 -0.62 34.20 -20.46
C GLY A 566 -1.19 35.20 -21.46
N CYS A 567 -0.66 36.42 -21.58
CA CYS A 567 -1.18 37.34 -22.60
C CYS A 567 -0.71 36.92 -24.00
N SER A 568 -1.60 36.42 -24.87
CA SER A 568 -1.19 35.94 -26.20
C SER A 568 -0.54 37.05 -27.03
N GLY A 569 0.34 36.67 -27.97
CA GLY A 569 1.02 37.63 -28.84
C GLY A 569 0.05 38.51 -29.63
N ILE A 570 -1.11 37.97 -30.02
CA ILE A 570 -2.15 38.72 -30.73
C ILE A 570 -2.84 39.74 -29.81
N CYS A 571 -3.21 39.38 -28.59
CA CYS A 571 -3.79 40.34 -27.63
C CYS A 571 -2.80 41.47 -27.29
N LEU A 572 -1.50 41.17 -27.18
CA LEU A 572 -0.47 42.19 -26.96
C LEU A 572 -0.28 43.08 -28.20
N ALA A 573 -0.47 42.54 -29.41
CA ALA A 573 -0.47 43.33 -30.64
C ALA A 573 -1.68 44.28 -30.69
N GLU A 574 -2.85 43.87 -30.19
CA GLU A 574 -4.02 44.76 -30.03
C GLU A 574 -3.71 45.91 -29.06
N ALA A 575 -3.08 45.63 -27.91
CA ALA A 575 -2.63 46.68 -27.00
C ALA A 575 -1.64 47.64 -27.67
N THR A 576 -0.70 47.10 -28.44
CA THR A 576 0.29 47.89 -29.19
C THR A 576 -0.39 48.78 -30.24
N ALA A 577 -1.45 48.29 -30.88
CA ALA A 577 -2.25 49.07 -31.84
C ALA A 577 -3.02 50.20 -31.14
N LYS A 578 -3.65 49.94 -29.98
CA LYS A 578 -4.31 50.99 -29.16
C LYS A 578 -3.30 52.04 -28.68
N LEU A 579 -2.08 51.62 -28.32
CA LEU A 579 -1.01 52.51 -27.88
C LEU A 579 -0.58 53.51 -28.97
N GLN A 580 -0.70 53.15 -30.25
CA GLN A 580 -0.31 54.05 -31.34
C GLN A 580 -1.13 55.35 -31.36
N THR A 581 -2.36 55.32 -30.85
CA THR A 581 -3.25 56.49 -30.78
C THR A 581 -3.21 57.20 -29.43
N ALA A 582 -2.44 56.69 -28.45
CA ALA A 582 -2.32 57.31 -27.14
C ALA A 582 -1.57 58.65 -27.19
N GLU A 583 -1.82 59.51 -26.21
CA GLU A 583 -1.13 60.79 -26.07
C GLU A 583 0.31 60.57 -25.58
N CYS A 584 1.23 61.44 -26.00
CA CYS A 584 2.63 61.36 -25.57
C CYS A 584 2.81 62.19 -24.30
N GLU A 585 2.25 61.73 -23.20
CA GLU A 585 2.32 62.39 -21.89
C GLU A 585 2.68 61.40 -20.78
N ASP A 586 3.21 61.95 -19.69
CA ASP A 586 3.70 61.21 -18.53
C ASP A 586 2.77 61.43 -17.29
N ASP A 587 1.50 61.77 -17.51
CA ASP A 587 0.53 62.03 -16.44
C ASP A 587 -0.16 60.73 -15.98
N VAL A 588 0.54 59.98 -15.13
CA VAL A 588 0.12 58.62 -14.71
C VAL A 588 -0.37 58.53 -13.26
N VAL A 589 -0.19 59.58 -12.44
CA VAL A 589 -0.37 59.50 -10.97
C VAL A 589 -1.80 59.11 -10.59
N ASN A 590 -2.79 59.61 -11.33
CA ASN A 590 -4.20 59.29 -11.11
C ASN A 590 -4.70 58.12 -11.98
N HIS A 591 -3.82 57.53 -12.79
CA HIS A 591 -4.19 56.43 -13.69
C HIS A 591 -4.37 55.12 -12.91
N THR A 592 -5.48 54.43 -13.15
CA THR A 592 -5.84 53.20 -12.40
C THR A 592 -4.84 52.07 -12.61
N GLY A 593 -4.32 51.92 -13.84
CA GLY A 593 -3.31 50.93 -14.16
C GLY A 593 -1.97 51.21 -13.48
N TRP A 594 -1.59 52.48 -13.34
CA TRP A 594 -0.35 52.89 -12.65
C TRP A 594 -0.45 52.58 -11.16
N GLN A 595 -1.57 52.95 -10.54
CA GLN A 595 -1.82 52.66 -9.13
C GLN A 595 -1.86 51.15 -8.87
N SER A 596 -2.57 50.41 -9.72
CA SER A 596 -2.66 48.94 -9.61
C SER A 596 -1.31 48.24 -9.81
N PHE A 597 -0.44 48.80 -10.67
CA PHE A 597 0.91 48.30 -10.84
C PHE A 597 1.71 48.46 -9.53
N TRP A 598 1.81 49.67 -8.98
CA TRP A 598 2.64 49.87 -7.79
C TRP A 598 2.06 49.24 -6.51
N HIS A 599 0.73 49.18 -6.37
CA HIS A 599 0.11 48.42 -5.28
C HIS A 599 0.35 46.90 -5.40
N GLY A 600 0.48 46.39 -6.62
CA GLY A 600 0.77 44.98 -6.89
C GLY A 600 2.26 44.60 -6.80
N TYR A 601 3.17 45.55 -6.60
CA TYR A 601 4.62 45.32 -6.71
C TYR A 601 5.11 44.25 -5.72
N GLU A 602 4.68 44.33 -4.45
CA GLU A 602 5.04 43.34 -3.44
C GLU A 602 4.60 41.93 -3.83
N GLY A 603 3.31 41.78 -4.18
CA GLY A 603 2.73 40.50 -4.57
C GLY A 603 3.38 39.91 -5.82
N ALA A 604 3.70 40.73 -6.82
CA ALA A 604 4.35 40.27 -8.04
C ALA A 604 5.77 39.75 -7.80
N ILE A 605 6.54 40.40 -6.92
CA ILE A 605 7.89 39.98 -6.53
C ILE A 605 7.86 38.70 -5.71
N ILE A 606 6.95 38.60 -4.73
CA ILE A 606 6.72 37.36 -3.97
C ILE A 606 6.34 36.23 -4.93
N GLY A 607 5.42 36.48 -5.86
CA GLY A 607 5.01 35.49 -6.86
C GLY A 607 6.14 35.05 -7.80
N HIS A 608 7.13 35.91 -8.07
CA HIS A 608 8.24 35.59 -8.96
C HIS A 608 9.38 34.84 -8.27
N TYR A 609 9.78 35.28 -7.06
CA TYR A 609 10.94 34.74 -6.33
C TYR A 609 10.56 33.77 -5.19
N GLY A 610 9.29 33.68 -4.84
CA GLY A 610 8.76 32.96 -3.69
C GLY A 610 8.91 33.72 -2.37
N ASP A 611 8.20 33.26 -1.33
CA ASP A 611 8.10 33.94 -0.03
C ASP A 611 9.43 34.27 0.65
N ARG A 612 10.49 33.51 0.38
CA ARG A 612 11.80 33.74 0.99
C ARG A 612 12.40 35.10 0.62
N VAL A 613 11.98 35.69 -0.50
CA VAL A 613 12.43 37.03 -0.92
C VAL A 613 12.09 38.10 0.13
N THR A 614 11.02 37.90 0.90
CA THR A 614 10.56 38.83 1.97
C THR A 614 11.61 39.04 3.08
N THR A 615 12.54 38.09 3.23
CA THR A 615 13.60 38.15 4.25
C THR A 615 14.83 38.94 3.81
N THR A 616 14.88 39.37 2.54
CA THR A 616 16.02 40.12 2.01
C THR A 616 15.95 41.59 2.42
N GLN A 617 17.11 42.25 2.56
CA GLN A 617 17.16 43.67 2.89
C GLN A 617 16.51 44.56 1.82
N PHE A 618 16.61 44.16 0.55
CA PHE A 618 16.02 44.89 -0.58
C PHE A 618 14.49 44.85 -0.57
N PHE A 619 13.88 43.76 -0.11
CA PHE A 619 12.43 43.65 -0.04
C PHE A 619 11.82 44.71 0.90
N GLY A 620 12.51 45.05 1.99
CA GLY A 620 12.10 46.11 2.90
C GLY A 620 11.99 47.50 2.25
N TRP A 621 12.58 47.71 1.06
CA TRP A 621 12.52 48.98 0.33
C TRP A 621 11.39 49.03 -0.70
N ILE A 622 10.80 47.89 -1.07
CA ILE A 622 9.74 47.81 -2.11
C ILE A 622 8.58 48.74 -1.79
N GLY A 623 8.10 48.77 -0.55
CA GLY A 623 7.00 49.64 -0.15
C GLY A 623 7.33 51.13 -0.27
N SER A 624 8.56 51.54 0.08
CA SER A 624 9.00 52.93 -0.09
C SER A 624 9.11 53.30 -1.56
N ILE A 625 9.68 52.41 -2.38
CA ILE A 625 9.82 52.62 -3.82
C ILE A 625 8.45 52.74 -4.47
N ALA A 626 7.54 51.80 -4.20
CA ALA A 626 6.16 51.88 -4.67
C ALA A 626 5.51 53.21 -4.30
N GLN A 627 5.70 53.66 -3.05
CA GLN A 627 5.17 54.95 -2.61
C GLN A 627 5.79 56.15 -3.33
N ASP A 628 7.09 56.12 -3.61
CA ASP A 628 7.77 57.17 -4.38
C ASP A 628 7.23 57.22 -5.82
N PHE A 629 7.03 56.06 -6.47
CA PHE A 629 6.42 55.98 -7.80
C PHE A 629 4.96 56.44 -7.82
N LEU A 630 4.18 56.11 -6.79
CA LEU A 630 2.81 56.59 -6.62
C LEU A 630 2.75 58.11 -6.39
N THR A 631 3.76 58.69 -5.74
CA THR A 631 3.79 60.12 -5.39
C THR A 631 4.33 60.98 -6.53
N TYR A 632 5.39 60.54 -7.19
CA TYR A 632 6.13 61.34 -8.17
C TYR A 632 5.83 60.98 -9.63
N GLY A 633 5.16 59.85 -9.91
CA GLY A 633 4.83 59.42 -11.27
C GLY A 633 6.06 59.05 -12.10
N CYS A 634 5.99 59.23 -13.42
CA CYS A 634 7.07 58.91 -14.35
C CYS A 634 8.44 59.56 -14.04
N PRO A 635 8.55 60.82 -13.54
CA PRO A 635 9.82 61.45 -13.22
C PRO A 635 10.83 60.61 -12.43
N ILE A 636 10.36 59.79 -11.50
CA ILE A 636 11.21 58.95 -10.64
C ILE A 636 12.02 57.91 -11.44
N LEU A 637 11.62 57.57 -12.66
CA LEU A 637 12.33 56.63 -13.55
C LEU A 637 13.74 57.11 -13.92
N GLN A 638 14.04 58.41 -13.82
CA GLN A 638 15.41 58.91 -14.00
C GLN A 638 16.31 58.63 -12.79
N ILE A 639 15.71 58.50 -11.60
CA ILE A 639 16.42 58.26 -10.34
C ILE A 639 16.55 56.76 -10.10
N LEU A 640 15.47 56.01 -10.33
CA LEU A 640 15.39 54.56 -10.18
C LEU A 640 14.99 53.91 -11.51
N PRO A 641 15.92 53.83 -12.50
CA PRO A 641 15.60 53.35 -13.85
C PRO A 641 15.35 51.85 -13.93
N THR A 642 15.83 51.08 -12.96
CA THR A 642 15.76 49.62 -12.94
C THR A 642 15.02 49.11 -11.73
N GLU A 643 14.33 47.98 -11.88
CA GLU A 643 13.80 47.22 -10.75
C GLU A 643 14.98 46.59 -9.98
N ILE A 644 14.92 46.65 -8.64
CA ILE A 644 16.09 46.42 -7.78
C ILE A 644 16.50 44.94 -7.72
N LEU A 645 15.55 44.02 -7.81
CA LEU A 645 15.81 42.58 -7.67
C LEU A 645 16.19 41.90 -8.98
N THR A 646 15.53 42.26 -10.07
CA THR A 646 15.75 41.74 -11.42
C THR A 646 16.85 42.49 -12.16
N GLY A 647 17.13 43.75 -11.79
CA GLY A 647 18.08 44.64 -12.46
C GLY A 647 17.59 45.11 -13.84
N VAL A 648 16.34 44.82 -14.21
CA VAL A 648 15.78 45.14 -15.52
C VAL A 648 15.21 46.57 -15.52
N SER A 649 15.43 47.29 -16.60
CA SER A 649 14.88 48.63 -16.81
C SER A 649 13.35 48.59 -16.79
N TRP A 650 12.74 49.48 -16.00
CA TRP A 650 11.28 49.62 -15.99
C TRP A 650 10.72 50.00 -17.36
N CYS A 651 11.47 50.81 -18.11
CA CYS A 651 11.13 51.24 -19.45
C CYS A 651 11.24 50.14 -20.51
N ASP A 652 11.99 49.07 -20.23
CA ASP A 652 12.22 47.96 -21.17
C ASP A 652 11.36 46.73 -20.85
N GLY A 653 10.82 46.65 -19.63
CA GLY A 653 10.00 45.53 -19.16
C GLY A 653 10.79 44.26 -18.92
N HIS A 654 10.19 43.31 -18.20
CA HIS A 654 10.77 41.99 -17.93
C HIS A 654 9.97 40.92 -18.69
N PRO A 655 10.60 40.12 -19.59
CA PRO A 655 9.91 39.22 -20.51
C PRO A 655 9.04 38.16 -19.80
N GLN A 656 9.35 37.86 -18.54
CA GLN A 656 8.61 36.90 -17.72
C GLN A 656 7.74 37.50 -16.62
N LEU A 657 7.76 38.81 -16.40
CA LEU A 657 7.16 39.38 -15.19
C LEU A 657 6.26 40.59 -15.46
N PHE A 658 6.72 41.60 -16.21
CA PHE A 658 5.93 42.80 -16.47
C PHE A 658 6.25 43.40 -17.83
N ARG A 659 5.25 44.03 -18.44
CA ARG A 659 5.45 44.74 -19.71
C ARG A 659 6.17 46.07 -19.51
N PRO A 660 6.72 46.68 -20.56
CA PRO A 660 7.48 47.93 -20.44
C PRO A 660 6.60 49.10 -19.99
N LEU A 661 7.10 49.91 -19.06
CA LEU A 661 6.40 51.13 -18.62
C LEU A 661 6.46 52.28 -19.65
N ALA A 662 7.20 52.10 -20.75
CA ALA A 662 7.23 53.08 -21.84
C ALA A 662 5.84 53.34 -22.47
N SER A 663 4.88 52.41 -22.31
CA SER A 663 3.50 52.64 -22.76
C SER A 663 2.74 53.66 -21.92
N MET A 664 3.15 53.89 -20.68
CA MET A 664 2.52 54.85 -19.74
C MET A 664 3.41 56.07 -19.47
N CYS A 665 4.74 55.92 -19.56
CA CYS A 665 5.73 56.96 -19.33
C CYS A 665 6.61 57.19 -20.57
N PRO A 666 6.02 57.48 -21.74
CA PRO A 666 6.76 57.51 -22.99
C PRO A 666 7.84 58.60 -23.03
N ILE A 667 7.64 59.75 -22.38
CA ILE A 667 8.64 60.83 -22.40
C ILE A 667 9.85 60.42 -21.57
N GLN A 668 9.65 60.03 -20.32
CA GLN A 668 10.75 59.63 -19.44
C GLN A 668 11.50 58.40 -19.94
N CYS A 669 10.80 57.48 -20.63
CA CYS A 669 11.40 56.31 -21.28
C CYS A 669 12.04 56.62 -22.65
N GLY A 670 12.10 57.89 -23.06
CA GLY A 670 12.87 58.32 -24.24
C GLY A 670 12.19 58.09 -25.59
N CYS A 671 10.87 57.96 -25.62
CA CYS A 671 10.09 57.83 -26.86
C CYS A 671 10.15 59.09 -27.75
N ARG A 672 10.39 60.27 -27.18
CA ARG A 672 10.58 61.51 -27.97
C ARG A 672 11.99 61.60 -28.57
N ASP A 673 13.01 61.24 -27.80
CA ASP A 673 14.43 61.38 -28.18
C ASP A 673 14.96 60.25 -29.06
N GLY A 674 14.17 59.20 -29.25
CA GLY A 674 14.59 58.01 -29.98
C GLY A 674 15.63 57.15 -29.30
N ARG A 675 15.69 57.25 -27.98
CA ARG A 675 16.49 56.38 -27.12
C ARG A 675 15.73 55.12 -26.67
N ALA A 676 14.41 55.09 -26.88
CA ALA A 676 13.61 53.92 -26.55
C ALA A 676 14.06 52.68 -27.33
N PRO A 677 13.97 51.47 -26.73
CA PRO A 677 14.36 50.23 -27.39
C PRO A 677 13.61 50.03 -28.71
N THR A 678 14.35 49.64 -29.75
CA THR A 678 13.79 49.27 -31.05
C THR A 678 13.61 47.76 -31.14
N LEU A 679 12.45 47.30 -31.59
CA LEU A 679 12.24 45.93 -32.02
C LEU A 679 13.19 45.56 -33.18
N PRO A 680 13.40 44.27 -33.46
CA PRO A 680 14.16 43.80 -34.64
C PRO A 680 13.73 44.42 -35.97
N ASN A 681 12.49 44.91 -36.06
CA ASN A 681 11.91 45.53 -37.26
C ASN A 681 12.09 47.06 -37.31
N GLY A 682 12.85 47.66 -36.40
CA GLY A 682 13.12 49.11 -36.34
C GLY A 682 11.99 49.96 -35.76
N LEU A 683 10.82 49.38 -35.47
CA LEU A 683 9.74 50.04 -34.72
C LEU A 683 10.05 50.07 -33.21
N ARG A 684 9.71 51.18 -32.55
CA ARG A 684 9.74 51.30 -31.08
C ARG A 684 8.50 50.57 -30.54
N SER A 685 8.66 49.40 -29.94
CA SER A 685 7.55 48.49 -29.62
C SER A 685 6.48 49.09 -28.71
N TYR A 686 6.86 50.04 -27.86
CA TYR A 686 6.02 50.51 -26.76
C TYR A 686 5.98 52.03 -26.67
N CYS A 687 6.13 52.73 -27.80
CA CYS A 687 5.99 54.19 -27.87
C CYS A 687 4.73 54.58 -28.66
N PRO A 688 3.92 55.54 -28.18
CA PRO A 688 2.87 56.15 -28.97
C PRO A 688 3.40 56.86 -30.22
N ASN A 689 2.63 56.86 -31.32
CA ASN A 689 3.01 57.60 -32.53
C ASN A 689 3.01 59.12 -32.30
N SER A 690 2.21 59.62 -31.36
CA SER A 690 2.19 61.03 -30.96
C SER A 690 3.57 61.53 -30.49
N CYS A 691 4.43 60.64 -29.97
CA CYS A 691 5.77 61.00 -29.53
C CYS A 691 6.74 61.30 -30.68
N SER A 692 6.59 60.64 -31.85
CA SER A 692 7.51 60.82 -32.98
C SER A 692 7.24 62.09 -33.78
N ASN A 693 5.99 62.56 -33.79
CA ASN A 693 5.58 63.78 -34.51
C ASN A 693 5.90 65.09 -33.78
N SER A 694 6.42 65.04 -32.55
CA SER A 694 6.68 66.23 -31.73
C SER A 694 8.07 66.87 -31.94
N THR A 695 8.84 66.43 -32.94
CA THR A 695 10.10 67.10 -33.30
C THR A 695 9.82 68.44 -33.98
N LEU A 696 10.20 69.55 -33.29
CA LEU A 696 10.61 70.89 -33.78
C LEU A 696 9.77 72.13 -33.40
N ALA A 697 8.62 72.04 -32.72
CA ALA A 697 7.82 73.26 -32.49
C ALA A 697 8.13 74.02 -31.20
N ASP A 698 8.42 73.37 -30.06
CA ASP A 698 8.55 74.08 -28.78
C ASP A 698 9.69 73.53 -27.93
N VAL A 699 10.86 74.16 -28.06
CA VAL A 699 11.89 74.19 -27.02
C VAL A 699 12.23 75.67 -26.81
N PRO A 700 11.89 76.29 -25.67
CA PRO A 700 12.50 77.55 -25.25
C PRO A 700 13.98 77.37 -24.89
#